data_AF-A0A5N5H1Z4-F1
#
_entry.id   AF-A0A5N5H1Z4-F1
#
_cell.length_a   1.000
_cell.length_b   1.000
_cell.length_c   1.000
_cell.angle_alpha   90.00
_cell.angle_beta   90.00
_cell.angle_gamma   90.00
#
_symmetry.space_group_name_H-M   'P 1'
#
loop_
_entity.id
_entity.type
_entity.pdbx_description
1 polymer ?
#
loop_
_entity_poly.entity_id
_entity_poly.type
_entity_poly.pdbx_seq_one_letter_code
_entity_poly.pdbx_strand_id
1 'polypeptide(L)'
;MDENPNPTSPPPPPKKPPIPPYVKALSGSLGGIMEAACLQPIDVIKTRLQLDRTGTYKGIVHCGATVARTEGVRALWKGLTPFATHLTLKYALRMGSNAMLQGAFKDAKTGKVSNHGRLISGFGAGVLEALVIVTPFEVVKIRLQQQKGLSLGLLKYKGPIHCARTIIREEGLRGLWSGAAPTVMRNGTNQAAMFTAKNAFDVLLWKKHEGDGRVLLPWQSMISGFLAGTAGPICTGPFDVVKTRLMAQSRGVDGKMKYKGMVHCIRTIYAEEGLLALWKGLLPRLMRIPPGQAIMWTVADQVIGLFLKSENSQSFRTMSDDEREEKELDLTSPEVVTKYKSAAEIVNKALQLVISECKPKAKIVELCEKGDSYIREQTGNMYKNVKKKIERGVAFPTCISVNNTVCHFSPLASDESVLEEGDILKIDLGCHIDGFIAIVAHTHVLQAGPVTGRAADVIAAANTAAEVALRLVRPGRKNKDVTEAIQKVAAAYDCKIVEGVLSHQLKQFVIDGNKVILSASNPETRVDEAEFEENEVYAVDIVASTGEGKPKLLDEKQTTIYKRAVDKSYHLKMKASRFIFSEISQKFPIMPFTARALEEKRARLGLLECVNHELLQPYPVLHEKPGDFVAHIKFTVLLMPNGSDRITSHPVQELQPTKQVDDPEIKAWLSLATKKKKGGGKKKKGKKSDKPEESTEAEPMDATANGAESQA
;
A
#
# COMPACT_ATOMS: atom_id res chain seq x y z
N MET A 1 45.89 -5.35 -26.05
CA MET A 1 45.33 -4.09 -25.53
C MET A 1 43.85 -4.17 -25.85
N ASP A 2 43.08 -4.79 -24.96
CA ASP A 2 41.63 -4.94 -25.12
C ASP A 2 40.97 -4.10 -24.03
N GLU A 3 40.28 -3.05 -24.47
CA GLU A 3 39.55 -2.12 -23.61
C GLU A 3 38.32 -2.78 -23.00
N ASN A 4 38.21 -2.59 -21.70
CA ASN A 4 37.11 -2.91 -20.82
C ASN A 4 35.81 -2.19 -21.26
N PRO A 5 34.70 -2.86 -21.58
CA PRO A 5 33.43 -2.18 -21.79
C PRO A 5 32.87 -1.71 -20.44
N ASN A 6 32.66 -0.39 -20.33
CA ASN A 6 32.04 0.31 -19.20
C ASN A 6 30.77 -0.37 -18.64
N PRO A 7 30.47 -0.19 -17.34
CA PRO A 7 29.31 -0.79 -16.69
C PRO A 7 28.02 -0.25 -17.31
N THR A 8 27.20 -1.18 -17.79
CA THR A 8 25.86 -0.93 -18.30
C THR A 8 25.03 -0.18 -17.25
N SER A 9 24.50 0.97 -17.66
CA SER A 9 23.54 1.76 -16.90
C SER A 9 22.39 0.88 -16.38
N PRO A 10 21.84 1.16 -15.17
CA PRO A 10 20.71 0.41 -14.65
C PRO A 10 19.54 0.39 -15.64
N PRO A 11 18.82 -0.73 -15.80
CA PRO A 11 17.65 -0.79 -16.67
C PRO A 11 16.61 0.26 -16.21
N PRO A 12 15.88 0.89 -17.15
CA PRO A 12 14.89 1.90 -16.81
C PRO A 12 13.79 1.30 -15.94
N PRO A 13 13.25 2.05 -14.96
CA PRO A 13 12.20 1.56 -14.07
C PRO A 13 10.96 1.10 -14.85
N PRO A 14 10.23 0.09 -14.36
CA PRO A 14 9.04 -0.44 -15.03
C PRO A 14 8.02 0.69 -15.26
N LYS A 15 7.56 0.81 -16.51
CA LYS A 15 6.60 1.84 -16.93
C LYS A 15 5.24 1.51 -16.30
N LYS A 16 4.82 2.30 -15.31
CA LYS A 16 3.45 2.24 -14.75
C LYS A 16 2.42 2.37 -15.89
N PRO A 17 1.28 1.66 -15.80
CA PRO A 17 0.26 1.70 -16.84
C PRO A 17 -0.21 3.14 -17.08
N PRO A 18 -0.34 3.57 -18.34
CA PRO A 18 -0.77 4.92 -18.65
C PRO A 18 -2.24 5.12 -18.25
N ILE A 19 -2.53 6.20 -17.52
CA ILE A 19 -3.91 6.55 -17.12
C ILE A 19 -4.81 6.61 -18.36
N PRO A 20 -5.88 5.80 -18.45
CA PRO A 20 -6.78 5.79 -19.60
C PRO A 20 -7.47 7.14 -19.83
N PRO A 21 -7.75 7.52 -21.10
CA PRO A 21 -8.45 8.78 -21.40
C PRO A 21 -9.82 8.93 -20.74
N TYR A 22 -10.57 7.84 -20.54
CA TYR A 22 -11.88 7.88 -19.89
C TYR A 22 -11.78 8.26 -18.40
N VAL A 23 -10.73 7.84 -17.71
CA VAL A 23 -10.48 8.20 -16.30
C VAL A 23 -10.21 9.70 -16.19
N LYS A 24 -9.42 10.26 -17.14
CA LYS A 24 -9.19 11.71 -17.23
C LYS A 24 -10.47 12.48 -17.56
N ALA A 25 -11.35 11.94 -18.41
CA ALA A 25 -12.64 12.55 -18.70
C ALA A 25 -13.57 12.55 -17.47
N LEU A 26 -13.63 11.44 -16.74
CA LEU A 26 -14.41 11.31 -15.51
C LEU A 26 -13.89 12.26 -14.41
N SER A 27 -12.57 12.34 -14.24
CA SER A 27 -11.95 13.23 -13.26
C SER A 27 -12.25 14.71 -13.57
N GLY A 28 -12.24 15.09 -14.85
CA GLY A 28 -12.69 16.41 -15.30
C GLY A 28 -14.17 16.68 -15.04
N SER A 29 -15.03 15.68 -15.26
CA SER A 29 -16.47 15.78 -14.99
C SER A 29 -16.75 16.09 -13.52
N LEU A 30 -16.15 15.30 -12.61
CA LEU A 30 -16.28 15.50 -11.16
C LEU A 30 -15.69 16.85 -10.70
N GLY A 31 -14.55 17.25 -11.28
CA GLY A 31 -13.98 18.57 -11.05
C GLY A 31 -14.91 19.71 -11.48
N GLY A 32 -15.59 19.55 -12.62
CA GLY A 32 -16.57 20.51 -13.11
C GLY A 32 -17.80 20.67 -12.21
N ILE A 33 -18.30 19.57 -11.63
CA ILE A 33 -19.40 19.60 -10.66
C ILE A 33 -18.98 20.34 -9.40
N MET A 34 -17.78 20.05 -8.88
CA MET A 34 -17.27 20.70 -7.67
C MET A 34 -17.00 22.18 -7.89
N GLU A 35 -16.42 22.56 -9.03
CA GLU A 35 -16.27 23.97 -9.42
C GLU A 35 -17.63 24.67 -9.45
N ALA A 36 -18.63 24.05 -10.08
CA ALA A 36 -19.98 24.61 -10.15
C ALA A 36 -20.57 24.82 -8.75
N ALA A 37 -20.48 23.82 -7.88
CA ALA A 37 -21.01 23.89 -6.53
C ALA A 37 -20.35 24.99 -5.68
N CYS A 38 -19.03 25.14 -5.79
CA CYS A 38 -18.27 26.13 -5.02
C CYS A 38 -18.39 27.56 -5.56
N LEU A 39 -18.46 27.75 -6.88
CA LEU A 39 -18.42 29.08 -7.49
C LEU A 39 -19.79 29.66 -7.87
N GLN A 40 -20.87 28.86 -7.82
CA GLN A 40 -22.22 29.35 -8.12
C GLN A 40 -22.62 30.61 -7.30
N PRO A 41 -22.33 30.72 -5.99
CA PRO A 41 -22.62 31.93 -5.22
C PRO A 41 -21.99 33.19 -5.83
N ILE A 42 -20.75 33.08 -6.29
CA ILE A 42 -20.02 34.20 -6.91
C ILE A 42 -20.65 34.57 -8.24
N ASP A 43 -21.11 33.59 -9.03
CA ASP A 43 -21.80 33.85 -10.31
C ASP A 43 -23.14 34.54 -10.13
N VAL A 44 -23.93 34.12 -9.14
CA VAL A 44 -25.20 34.77 -8.80
C VAL A 44 -24.95 36.21 -8.37
N ILE A 45 -24.01 36.45 -7.46
CA ILE A 45 -23.66 37.81 -6.99
C ILE A 45 -23.19 38.67 -8.16
N LYS A 46 -22.28 38.15 -9.00
CA LYS A 46 -21.78 38.86 -10.18
C LYS A 46 -22.91 39.24 -11.14
N THR A 47 -23.81 38.31 -11.44
CA THR A 47 -24.90 38.55 -12.40
C THR A 47 -25.90 39.56 -11.84
N ARG A 48 -26.23 39.49 -10.54
CA ARG A 48 -27.10 40.48 -9.87
C ARG A 48 -26.49 41.88 -9.91
N LEU A 49 -25.20 42.00 -9.61
CA LEU A 49 -24.48 43.28 -9.71
C LEU A 49 -24.42 43.82 -11.14
N GLN A 50 -24.21 42.96 -12.14
CA GLN A 50 -24.17 43.38 -13.54
C GLN A 50 -25.54 43.82 -14.08
N LEU A 51 -26.63 43.33 -13.48
CA LEU A 51 -28.00 43.68 -13.86
C LEU A 51 -28.59 44.85 -13.05
N ASP A 52 -27.92 45.25 -11.96
CA ASP A 52 -28.35 46.35 -11.10
C ASP A 52 -28.13 47.71 -11.79
N ARG A 53 -29.20 48.22 -12.40
CA ARG A 53 -29.22 49.55 -13.03
C ARG A 53 -29.57 50.67 -12.05
N THR A 54 -30.10 50.31 -10.88
CA THR A 54 -30.65 51.23 -9.88
C THR A 54 -29.66 51.55 -8.76
N GLY A 55 -28.50 50.86 -8.72
CA GLY A 55 -27.47 51.07 -7.71
C GLY A 55 -27.88 50.55 -6.33
N THR A 56 -28.77 49.55 -6.29
CA THR A 56 -29.28 48.93 -5.07
C THR A 56 -28.19 48.22 -4.26
N TYR A 57 -27.13 47.74 -4.92
CA TYR A 57 -26.02 47.04 -4.29
C TYR A 57 -24.75 47.90 -4.21
N LYS A 58 -24.20 48.06 -3.00
CA LYS A 58 -22.97 48.83 -2.75
C LYS A 58 -21.67 48.05 -3.02
N GLY A 59 -21.76 46.80 -3.48
CA GLY A 59 -20.60 45.94 -3.77
C GLY A 59 -20.90 44.43 -3.66
N ILE A 60 -19.87 43.59 -3.87
CA ILE A 60 -19.97 42.12 -3.88
C ILE A 60 -20.49 41.56 -2.55
N VAL A 61 -19.89 41.97 -1.43
CA VAL A 61 -20.28 41.50 -0.10
C VAL A 61 -21.69 41.96 0.26
N HIS A 62 -22.02 43.22 -0.01
CA HIS A 62 -23.35 43.77 0.22
C HIS A 62 -24.41 43.05 -0.63
N CYS A 63 -24.14 42.82 -1.92
CA CYS A 63 -25.04 42.05 -2.79
C CYS A 63 -25.26 40.63 -2.27
N GLY A 64 -24.20 39.92 -1.87
CA GLY A 64 -24.30 38.56 -1.33
C GLY A 64 -25.10 38.51 -0.03
N ALA A 65 -24.81 39.41 0.90
CA ALA A 65 -25.51 39.51 2.19
C ALA A 65 -26.99 39.89 1.99
N THR A 66 -27.28 40.85 1.11
CA THR A 66 -28.66 41.23 0.79
C THR A 66 -29.42 40.06 0.17
N VAL A 67 -28.87 39.37 -0.82
CA VAL A 67 -29.52 38.19 -1.44
C VAL A 67 -29.76 37.09 -0.40
N ALA A 68 -28.78 36.79 0.46
CA ALA A 68 -28.95 35.80 1.51
C ALA A 68 -30.03 36.19 2.54
N ARG A 69 -30.15 37.48 2.86
CA ARG A 69 -31.12 38.01 3.83
C ARG A 69 -32.54 38.13 3.27
N THR A 70 -32.70 38.50 2.00
CA THR A 70 -34.00 38.78 1.38
C THR A 70 -34.58 37.59 0.63
N GLU A 71 -33.74 36.78 -0.05
CA GLU A 71 -34.17 35.62 -0.85
C GLU A 71 -33.80 34.27 -0.20
N GLY A 72 -33.04 34.30 0.91
CA GLY A 72 -32.51 33.12 1.60
C GLY A 72 -31.19 32.61 1.03
N VAL A 73 -30.40 31.91 1.85
CA VAL A 73 -29.05 31.43 1.49
C VAL A 73 -29.05 30.53 0.25
N ARG A 74 -30.10 29.72 0.04
CA ARG A 74 -30.23 28.86 -1.15
C ARG A 74 -30.33 29.64 -2.46
N ALA A 75 -30.73 30.91 -2.42
CA ALA A 75 -30.80 31.76 -3.61
C ALA A 75 -29.43 31.95 -4.28
N LEU A 76 -28.33 31.86 -3.53
CA LEU A 76 -26.97 31.91 -4.05
C LEU A 76 -26.62 30.71 -4.96
N TRP A 77 -27.39 29.61 -4.91
CA TRP A 77 -27.22 28.45 -5.80
C TRP A 77 -28.27 28.36 -6.92
N LYS A 78 -29.10 29.40 -7.11
CA LYS A 78 -30.06 29.45 -8.23
C LYS A 78 -29.34 29.30 -9.56
N GLY A 79 -29.76 28.34 -10.38
CA GLY A 79 -29.14 28.06 -11.69
C GLY A 79 -27.98 27.06 -11.65
N LEU A 80 -27.73 26.39 -10.51
CA LEU A 80 -26.65 25.41 -10.39
C LEU A 80 -26.76 24.26 -11.41
N THR A 81 -27.94 23.68 -11.61
CA THR A 81 -28.10 22.52 -12.51
C THR A 81 -27.64 22.80 -13.95
N PRO A 82 -28.16 23.81 -14.68
CA PRO A 82 -27.69 24.09 -16.03
C PRO A 82 -26.21 24.50 -16.09
N PHE A 83 -25.71 25.17 -15.04
CA PHE A 83 -24.30 25.54 -14.96
C PHE A 83 -23.38 24.33 -14.74
N ALA A 84 -23.73 23.44 -13.81
CA ALA A 84 -23.03 22.20 -13.53
C ALA A 84 -23.06 21.26 -14.75
N THR A 85 -24.20 21.11 -15.43
CA THR A 85 -24.29 20.30 -16.66
C THR A 85 -23.35 20.84 -17.74
N HIS A 86 -23.34 22.15 -17.97
CA HIS A 86 -22.44 22.77 -18.93
C HIS A 86 -20.96 22.53 -18.57
N LEU A 87 -20.56 22.78 -17.31
CA LEU A 87 -19.18 22.58 -16.88
C LEU A 87 -18.76 21.12 -16.93
N THR A 88 -19.63 20.19 -16.54
CA THR A 88 -19.37 18.75 -16.57
C THR A 88 -19.05 18.28 -17.98
N LEU A 89 -19.94 18.55 -18.95
CA LEU A 89 -19.73 18.16 -20.35
C LEU A 89 -18.48 18.79 -20.95
N LYS A 90 -18.25 20.07 -20.64
CA LYS A 90 -17.10 20.83 -21.10
C LYS A 90 -15.79 20.24 -20.59
N TYR A 91 -15.67 19.98 -19.29
CA TYR A 91 -14.45 19.42 -18.70
C TYR A 91 -14.23 17.95 -19.07
N ALA A 92 -15.29 17.15 -19.18
CA ALA A 92 -15.21 15.78 -19.65
C ALA A 92 -14.56 15.70 -21.03
N LEU A 93 -15.11 16.47 -21.98
CA LEU A 93 -14.62 16.49 -23.36
C LEU A 93 -13.19 17.02 -23.42
N ARG A 94 -12.91 18.12 -22.70
CA ARG A 94 -11.58 18.74 -22.65
C ARG A 94 -10.52 17.78 -22.10
N MET A 95 -10.76 17.17 -20.94
CA MET A 95 -9.75 16.31 -20.31
C MET A 95 -9.59 14.99 -21.05
N GLY A 96 -10.69 14.41 -21.54
CA GLY A 96 -10.66 13.18 -22.35
C GLY A 96 -9.96 13.38 -23.69
N SER A 97 -10.33 14.42 -24.45
CA SER A 97 -9.70 14.70 -25.75
C SER A 97 -8.23 15.09 -25.62
N ASN A 98 -7.87 15.89 -24.61
CA ASN A 98 -6.47 16.22 -24.35
C ASN A 98 -5.66 14.96 -23.99
N ALA A 99 -6.21 14.05 -23.19
CA ALA A 99 -5.56 12.79 -22.87
C ALA A 99 -5.32 11.90 -24.11
N MET A 100 -6.33 11.81 -24.97
CA MET A 100 -6.25 11.05 -26.22
C MET A 100 -5.20 11.65 -27.17
N LEU A 101 -5.23 12.97 -27.39
CA LEU A 101 -4.29 13.67 -28.25
C LEU A 101 -2.86 13.59 -27.72
N GLN A 102 -2.65 13.81 -26.42
CA GLN A 102 -1.33 13.65 -25.81
C GLN A 102 -0.82 12.21 -25.93
N GLY A 103 -1.71 11.22 -25.85
CA GLY A 103 -1.38 9.81 -26.08
C GLY A 103 -0.75 9.57 -27.46
N ALA A 104 -1.26 10.23 -28.50
CA ALA A 104 -0.71 10.15 -29.85
C ALA A 104 0.65 10.85 -30.02
N PHE A 105 0.96 11.84 -29.17
CA PHE A 105 2.25 12.56 -29.16
C PHE A 105 3.27 12.03 -28.13
N LYS A 106 2.99 10.89 -27.49
CA LYS A 106 3.94 10.25 -26.58
C LYS A 106 5.06 9.57 -27.37
N ASP A 107 6.30 9.82 -26.98
CA ASP A 107 7.45 9.08 -27.48
C ASP A 107 7.41 7.63 -26.96
N ALA A 108 7.47 6.66 -27.88
CA ALA A 108 7.42 5.23 -27.56
C ALA A 108 8.59 4.78 -26.65
N LYS A 109 9.77 5.40 -26.78
CA LYS A 109 10.96 5.04 -25.99
C LYS A 109 10.92 5.67 -24.61
N THR A 110 10.72 6.99 -24.52
CA THR A 110 10.79 7.73 -23.25
C THR A 110 9.46 7.83 -22.50
N GLY A 111 8.33 7.58 -23.15
CA GLY A 111 6.98 7.73 -22.57
C GLY A 111 6.59 9.19 -22.27
N LYS A 112 7.45 10.17 -22.60
CA LYS A 112 7.26 11.59 -22.33
C LYS A 112 6.59 12.27 -23.52
N VAL A 113 5.78 13.29 -23.22
CA VAL A 113 5.21 14.20 -24.24
C VAL A 113 6.09 15.45 -24.31
N SER A 114 6.53 15.82 -25.51
CA SER A 114 7.30 17.06 -25.72
C SER A 114 6.45 18.30 -25.41
N ASN A 115 7.08 19.42 -25.07
CA ASN A 115 6.34 20.67 -24.80
C ASN A 115 5.52 21.14 -26.02
N HIS A 116 6.02 20.93 -27.24
CA HIS A 116 5.28 21.20 -28.47
C HIS A 116 4.08 20.25 -28.62
N GLY A 117 4.27 18.95 -28.35
CA GLY A 117 3.17 17.96 -28.36
C GLY A 117 2.08 18.30 -27.34
N ARG A 118 2.45 18.82 -26.17
CA ARG A 118 1.50 19.31 -25.15
C ARG A 118 0.72 20.54 -25.63
N LEU A 119 1.40 21.51 -26.22
CA LEU A 119 0.78 22.72 -26.75
C LEU A 119 -0.23 22.39 -27.84
N ILE A 120 0.15 21.54 -28.81
CA ILE A 120 -0.71 21.09 -29.91
C ILE A 120 -1.90 20.28 -29.38
N SER A 121 -1.66 19.37 -28.43
CA SER A 121 -2.74 18.57 -27.81
C SER A 121 -3.74 19.45 -27.06
N GLY A 122 -3.23 20.42 -26.29
CA GLY A 122 -4.06 21.39 -25.57
C GLY A 122 -4.88 22.25 -26.53
N PHE A 123 -4.27 22.70 -27.63
CA PHE A 123 -4.96 23.43 -28.69
C PHE A 123 -6.07 22.59 -29.33
N GLY A 124 -5.76 21.37 -29.75
CA GLY A 124 -6.71 20.43 -30.36
C GLY A 124 -7.89 20.09 -29.44
N ALA A 125 -7.64 19.88 -28.15
CA ALA A 125 -8.70 19.69 -27.16
C ALA A 125 -9.60 20.94 -27.04
N GLY A 126 -9.01 22.14 -27.09
CA GLY A 126 -9.75 23.40 -27.13
C GLY A 126 -10.58 23.61 -28.40
N VAL A 127 -10.10 23.13 -29.56
CA VAL A 127 -10.84 23.13 -30.82
C VAL A 127 -12.05 22.20 -30.74
N LEU A 128 -11.87 20.97 -30.25
CA LEU A 128 -12.96 20.01 -30.08
C LEU A 128 -14.01 20.53 -29.10
N GLU A 129 -13.58 21.07 -27.96
CA GLU A 129 -14.47 21.74 -27.00
C GLU A 129 -15.24 22.90 -27.67
N ALA A 130 -14.54 23.72 -28.47
CA ALA A 130 -15.14 24.84 -29.18
C ALA A 130 -16.23 24.40 -30.15
N LEU A 131 -15.96 23.39 -30.97
CA LEU A 131 -16.86 22.96 -32.03
C LEU A 131 -18.04 22.16 -31.49
N VAL A 132 -17.81 21.24 -30.55
CA VAL A 132 -18.85 20.31 -30.10
C VAL A 132 -19.78 20.93 -29.06
N ILE A 133 -19.22 21.70 -28.12
CA ILE A 133 -19.98 22.21 -26.97
C ILE A 133 -20.16 23.73 -27.04
N VAL A 134 -19.07 24.49 -27.22
CA VAL A 134 -19.16 25.94 -26.96
C VAL A 134 -19.90 26.69 -28.07
N THR A 135 -19.56 26.47 -29.35
CA THR A 135 -20.14 27.23 -30.46
C THR A 135 -21.66 27.07 -30.59
N PRO A 136 -22.24 25.84 -30.66
CA PRO A 136 -23.70 25.69 -30.79
C PRO A 136 -24.47 26.27 -29.59
N PHE A 137 -23.93 26.14 -28.37
CA PHE A 137 -24.55 26.72 -27.18
C PHE A 137 -24.40 28.25 -27.13
N GLU A 138 -23.25 28.80 -27.53
CA GLU A 138 -23.02 30.24 -27.61
C GLU A 138 -23.95 30.90 -28.64
N VAL A 139 -24.12 30.32 -29.83
CA VAL A 139 -25.01 30.87 -30.87
C VAL A 139 -26.45 30.94 -30.38
N VAL A 140 -26.96 29.86 -29.78
CA VAL A 140 -28.32 29.83 -29.20
C VAL A 140 -28.46 30.88 -28.09
N LYS A 141 -27.47 30.95 -27.19
CA LYS A 141 -27.46 31.93 -26.09
C LYS A 141 -27.48 33.36 -26.62
N ILE A 142 -26.62 33.70 -27.58
CA ILE A 142 -26.52 35.05 -28.15
C ILE A 142 -27.82 35.45 -28.82
N ARG A 143 -28.42 34.58 -29.65
CA ARG A 143 -29.70 34.89 -30.34
C ARG A 143 -30.87 35.07 -29.38
N LEU A 144 -30.93 34.25 -28.32
CA LEU A 144 -31.91 34.43 -27.24
C LEU A 144 -31.70 35.72 -26.45
N GLN A 145 -30.46 36.18 -26.29
CA GLN A 145 -30.14 37.44 -25.61
C GLN A 145 -30.35 38.68 -26.50
N GLN A 146 -30.29 38.53 -27.83
CA GLN A 146 -30.44 39.62 -28.80
C GLN A 146 -31.90 39.90 -29.19
N GLN A 147 -32.83 38.97 -29.01
CA GLN A 147 -34.24 39.21 -29.33
C GLN A 147 -34.83 40.31 -28.42
N LYS A 148 -35.58 41.24 -29.03
CA LYS A 148 -36.27 42.34 -28.35
C LYS A 148 -37.77 42.21 -28.59
N GLY A 149 -38.58 42.32 -27.53
CA GLY A 149 -40.04 42.27 -27.56
C GLY A 149 -40.61 42.16 -26.14
N LEU A 150 -41.70 42.87 -25.84
CA LEU A 150 -42.27 42.96 -24.48
C LEU A 150 -43.34 41.89 -24.16
N SER A 151 -43.87 41.16 -25.15
CA SER A 151 -44.89 40.12 -24.94
C SER A 151 -44.44 38.75 -25.45
N LEU A 152 -44.73 37.69 -24.68
CA LEU A 152 -44.35 36.29 -24.97
C LEU A 152 -44.88 35.77 -26.33
N GLY A 153 -45.95 36.37 -26.87
CA GLY A 153 -46.54 36.02 -28.17
C GLY A 153 -45.80 36.58 -29.38
N LEU A 154 -45.01 37.66 -29.22
CA LEU A 154 -44.27 38.33 -30.31
C LEU A 154 -42.78 37.92 -30.37
N LEU A 155 -42.31 37.09 -29.44
CA LEU A 155 -40.92 36.62 -29.42
C LEU A 155 -40.67 35.58 -30.50
N LYS A 156 -39.65 35.81 -31.34
CA LYS A 156 -39.20 34.86 -32.37
C LYS A 156 -38.77 33.51 -31.77
N TYR A 157 -38.15 33.52 -30.59
CA TYR A 157 -37.66 32.31 -29.94
C TYR A 157 -38.34 32.08 -28.58
N LYS A 158 -39.12 30.99 -28.47
CA LYS A 158 -39.88 30.61 -27.26
C LYS A 158 -39.05 29.87 -26.19
N GLY A 159 -37.75 29.69 -26.43
CA GLY A 159 -36.82 29.01 -25.52
C GLY A 159 -35.58 28.46 -26.24
N PRO A 160 -34.61 27.86 -25.52
CA PRO A 160 -33.34 27.39 -26.11
C PRO A 160 -33.49 26.30 -27.16
N ILE A 161 -34.36 25.31 -26.92
CA ILE A 161 -34.60 24.21 -27.85
C ILE A 161 -35.34 24.72 -29.10
N HIS A 162 -36.34 25.59 -28.90
CA HIS A 162 -37.05 26.22 -30.01
C HIS A 162 -36.10 27.09 -30.85
N CYS A 163 -35.22 27.87 -30.21
CA CYS A 163 -34.20 28.66 -30.89
C CYS A 163 -33.27 27.78 -31.73
N ALA A 164 -32.71 26.71 -31.16
CA ALA A 164 -31.86 25.77 -31.89
C ALA A 164 -32.59 25.16 -33.10
N ARG A 165 -33.84 24.69 -32.92
CA ARG A 165 -34.65 24.12 -34.01
C ARG A 165 -34.97 25.15 -35.11
N THR A 166 -35.29 26.38 -34.73
CA THR A 166 -35.55 27.47 -35.69
C THR A 166 -34.29 27.81 -36.49
N ILE A 167 -33.11 27.87 -35.86
CA ILE A 167 -31.84 28.10 -36.55
C ILE A 167 -31.58 26.99 -37.58
N ILE A 168 -31.73 25.72 -37.18
CA ILE A 168 -31.52 24.59 -38.11
C ILE A 168 -32.49 24.65 -39.28
N ARG A 169 -33.76 25.04 -39.04
CA ARG A 169 -34.78 25.15 -40.09
C ARG A 169 -34.54 26.32 -41.04
N GLU A 170 -34.11 27.47 -40.54
CA GLU A 170 -33.96 28.70 -41.32
C GLU A 170 -32.58 28.85 -41.99
N GLU A 171 -31.51 28.40 -41.33
CA GLU A 171 -30.11 28.61 -41.76
C GLU A 171 -29.36 27.31 -42.03
N GLY A 172 -30.03 26.17 -41.87
CA GLY A 172 -29.43 24.85 -41.94
C GLY A 172 -28.58 24.51 -40.72
N LEU A 173 -28.05 23.28 -40.70
CA LEU A 173 -27.27 22.76 -39.57
C LEU A 173 -26.03 23.63 -39.27
N ARG A 174 -25.37 24.17 -40.30
CA ARG A 174 -24.18 25.03 -40.16
C ARG A 174 -24.47 26.36 -39.45
N GLY A 175 -25.73 26.80 -39.37
CA GLY A 175 -26.11 28.02 -38.65
C GLY A 175 -25.71 28.00 -37.16
N LEU A 176 -25.69 26.82 -36.53
CA LEU A 176 -25.24 26.65 -35.15
C LEU A 176 -23.72 26.85 -34.95
N TRP A 177 -22.94 26.86 -36.03
CA TRP A 177 -21.50 27.09 -36.01
C TRP A 177 -21.10 28.49 -36.52
N SER A 178 -22.07 29.40 -36.64
CA SER A 178 -21.78 30.80 -36.97
C SER A 178 -20.87 31.43 -35.89
N GLY A 179 -19.67 31.87 -36.28
CA GLY A 179 -18.64 32.35 -35.35
C GLY A 179 -17.72 31.26 -34.76
N ALA A 180 -17.65 30.07 -35.38
CA ALA A 180 -16.74 29.00 -34.98
C ALA A 180 -15.27 29.42 -35.00
N ALA A 181 -14.81 30.09 -36.05
CA ALA A 181 -13.39 30.47 -36.22
C ALA A 181 -12.82 31.28 -35.03
N PRO A 182 -13.42 32.41 -34.59
CA PRO A 182 -12.91 33.14 -33.42
C PRO A 182 -13.05 32.35 -32.11
N THR A 183 -14.05 31.47 -32.01
CA THR A 183 -14.28 30.62 -30.81
C THR A 183 -13.24 29.51 -30.70
N VAL A 184 -12.87 28.89 -31.82
CA VAL A 184 -11.79 27.91 -31.93
C VAL A 184 -10.45 28.54 -31.54
N MET A 185 -10.13 29.71 -32.09
CA MET A 185 -8.87 30.40 -31.77
C MET A 185 -8.77 30.76 -30.29
N ARG A 186 -9.84 31.28 -29.70
CA ARG A 186 -9.87 31.62 -28.27
C ARG A 186 -9.71 30.38 -27.39
N ASN A 187 -10.54 29.37 -27.61
CA ASN A 187 -10.54 28.18 -26.75
C ASN A 187 -9.27 27.34 -26.94
N GLY A 188 -8.84 27.15 -28.18
CA GLY A 188 -7.58 26.47 -28.49
C GLY A 188 -6.39 27.14 -27.78
N THR A 189 -6.26 28.46 -27.91
CA THR A 189 -5.15 29.20 -27.26
C THR A 189 -5.24 29.13 -25.75
N ASN A 190 -6.43 29.28 -25.17
CA ASN A 190 -6.62 29.18 -23.72
C ASN A 190 -6.19 27.80 -23.19
N GLN A 191 -6.58 26.73 -23.87
CA GLN A 191 -6.28 25.37 -23.44
C GLN A 191 -4.80 25.01 -23.66
N ALA A 192 -4.21 25.43 -24.77
CA ALA A 192 -2.78 25.26 -25.04
C ALA A 192 -1.93 25.91 -23.95
N ALA A 193 -2.22 27.16 -23.59
CA ALA A 193 -1.52 27.87 -22.52
C ALA A 193 -1.74 27.21 -21.15
N MET A 194 -2.99 26.86 -20.83
CA MET A 194 -3.36 26.31 -19.51
C MET A 194 -2.72 24.94 -19.25
N PHE A 195 -2.82 23.97 -20.17
CA PHE A 195 -2.25 22.63 -19.96
C PHE A 195 -0.72 22.67 -19.93
N THR A 196 -0.11 23.51 -20.78
CA THR A 196 1.35 23.68 -20.79
C THR A 196 1.83 24.32 -19.49
N ALA A 197 1.17 25.38 -19.03
CA ALA A 197 1.48 26.05 -17.77
C ALA A 197 1.29 25.12 -16.57
N LYS A 198 0.19 24.34 -16.53
CA LYS A 198 -0.06 23.38 -15.43
C LYS A 198 1.08 22.38 -15.30
N ASN A 199 1.49 21.78 -16.40
CA ASN A 199 2.61 20.84 -16.39
C ASN A 199 3.93 21.54 -15.99
N ALA A 200 4.20 22.75 -16.51
CA ALA A 200 5.40 23.50 -16.16
C ALA A 200 5.47 23.81 -14.65
N PHE A 201 4.36 24.24 -14.03
CA PHE A 201 4.29 24.47 -12.59
C PHE A 201 4.40 23.18 -11.78
N ASP A 202 3.81 22.07 -12.23
CA ASP A 202 3.95 20.77 -11.56
C ASP A 202 5.41 20.27 -11.55
N VAL A 203 6.13 20.47 -12.65
CA VAL A 203 7.56 20.13 -12.74
C VAL A 203 8.40 21.10 -11.92
N LEU A 204 8.19 22.41 -12.05
CA LEU A 204 9.02 23.43 -11.42
C LEU A 204 8.86 23.47 -9.89
N LEU A 205 7.62 23.45 -9.41
CA LEU A 205 7.33 23.59 -7.98
C LEU A 205 7.41 22.25 -7.23
N TRP A 206 7.05 21.14 -7.90
CA TRP A 206 6.85 19.86 -7.22
C TRP A 206 7.66 18.70 -7.82
N LYS A 207 8.46 18.94 -8.86
CA LYS A 207 9.24 17.93 -9.60
C LYS A 207 8.38 16.75 -10.08
N LYS A 208 7.07 16.95 -10.26
CA LYS A 208 6.14 15.93 -10.76
C LYS A 208 6.24 15.87 -12.27
N HIS A 209 6.49 14.67 -12.79
CA HIS A 209 6.54 14.39 -14.22
C HIS A 209 5.38 13.50 -14.63
N GLU A 210 4.72 13.79 -15.75
CA GLU A 210 3.67 12.90 -16.26
C GLU A 210 4.20 11.46 -16.43
N GLY A 211 3.55 10.50 -15.77
CA GLY A 211 3.95 9.08 -15.77
C GLY A 211 4.77 8.63 -14.56
N ASP A 212 5.18 9.53 -13.66
CA ASP A 212 5.88 9.18 -12.41
C ASP A 212 4.98 8.45 -11.37
N GLY A 213 3.66 8.48 -11.59
CA GLY A 213 2.65 7.97 -10.68
C GLY A 213 2.65 8.67 -9.32
N ARG A 214 3.22 9.89 -9.24
CA ARG A 214 3.13 10.75 -8.06
C ARG A 214 1.85 11.55 -8.13
N VAL A 215 1.05 11.41 -7.07
CA VAL A 215 -0.17 12.20 -6.88
C VAL A 215 0.20 13.40 -6.03
N LEU A 216 -0.12 14.61 -6.51
CA LEU A 216 0.07 15.83 -5.73
C LEU A 216 -0.94 15.87 -4.58
N LEU A 217 -0.54 16.45 -3.46
CA LEU A 217 -1.47 16.75 -2.37
C LEU A 217 -2.51 17.77 -2.84
N PRO A 218 -3.74 17.78 -2.29
CA PRO A 218 -4.80 18.67 -2.73
C PRO A 218 -4.39 20.14 -2.82
N TRP A 219 -3.66 20.64 -1.82
CA TRP A 219 -3.19 22.03 -1.79
C TRP A 219 -2.11 22.33 -2.86
N GLN A 220 -1.27 21.35 -3.21
CA GLN A 220 -0.26 21.49 -4.27
C GLN A 220 -0.93 21.55 -5.64
N SER A 221 -1.89 20.66 -5.90
CA SER A 221 -2.72 20.68 -7.11
C SER A 221 -3.50 21.98 -7.25
N MET A 222 -4.00 22.51 -6.14
CA MET A 222 -4.73 23.78 -6.09
C MET A 222 -3.83 24.96 -6.50
N ILE A 223 -2.60 25.06 -5.97
CA ILE A 223 -1.65 26.12 -6.34
C ILE A 223 -1.27 26.02 -7.82
N SER A 224 -0.87 24.84 -8.29
CA SER A 224 -0.53 24.65 -9.71
C SER A 224 -1.71 24.93 -10.63
N GLY A 225 -2.92 24.52 -10.23
CA GLY A 225 -4.17 24.78 -10.96
C GLY A 225 -4.51 26.26 -11.02
N PHE A 226 -4.33 26.98 -9.91
CA PHE A 226 -4.53 28.43 -9.83
C PHE A 226 -3.57 29.17 -10.76
N LEU A 227 -2.26 28.89 -10.68
CA LEU A 227 -1.23 29.51 -11.51
C LEU A 227 -1.42 29.19 -13.00
N ALA A 228 -1.80 27.95 -13.33
CA ALA A 228 -2.14 27.61 -14.71
C ALA A 228 -3.40 28.35 -15.21
N GLY A 229 -4.36 28.56 -14.31
CA GLY A 229 -5.60 29.28 -14.59
C GLY A 229 -5.44 30.78 -14.82
N THR A 230 -4.31 31.39 -14.44
CA THR A 230 -4.00 32.80 -14.77
C THR A 230 -3.40 32.93 -16.17
N ALA A 231 -2.59 31.96 -16.62
CA ALA A 231 -1.91 32.00 -17.91
C ALA A 231 -2.90 32.09 -19.09
N GLY A 232 -3.99 31.32 -19.05
CA GLY A 232 -5.01 31.31 -20.09
C GLY A 232 -5.60 32.71 -20.39
N PRO A 233 -6.26 33.37 -19.42
CA PRO A 233 -6.83 34.71 -19.59
C PRO A 233 -5.81 35.79 -19.99
N ILE A 234 -4.56 35.67 -19.54
CA ILE A 234 -3.48 36.60 -19.94
C ILE A 234 -3.15 36.41 -21.42
N CYS A 235 -3.01 35.17 -21.89
CA CYS A 235 -2.74 34.89 -23.30
C CYS A 235 -3.94 35.21 -24.21
N THR A 236 -5.18 35.01 -23.75
CA THR A 236 -6.35 35.26 -24.59
C THR A 236 -6.93 36.67 -24.49
N GLY A 237 -6.43 37.52 -23.59
CA GLY A 237 -6.90 38.90 -23.38
C GLY A 237 -7.14 39.66 -24.69
N PRO A 238 -6.13 39.77 -25.58
CA PRO A 238 -6.27 40.48 -26.85
C PRO A 238 -7.39 39.94 -27.74
N PHE A 239 -7.52 38.60 -27.83
CA PHE A 239 -8.56 37.96 -28.63
C PHE A 239 -9.96 38.20 -28.07
N ASP A 240 -10.09 38.27 -26.75
CA ASP A 240 -11.38 38.52 -26.10
C ASP A 240 -11.84 39.98 -26.27
N VAL A 241 -10.93 40.95 -26.17
CA VAL A 241 -11.24 42.37 -26.44
C VAL A 241 -11.61 42.57 -27.91
N VAL A 242 -10.90 41.90 -28.82
CA VAL A 242 -11.20 41.97 -30.26
C VAL A 242 -12.53 41.29 -30.59
N LYS A 243 -12.80 40.08 -30.04
CA LYS A 243 -14.08 39.38 -30.21
C LYS A 243 -15.24 40.26 -29.75
N THR A 244 -15.14 40.84 -28.55
CA THR A 244 -16.22 41.67 -27.99
C THR A 244 -16.47 42.95 -28.82
N ARG A 245 -15.42 43.63 -29.29
CA ARG A 245 -15.56 44.83 -30.14
C ARG A 245 -16.05 44.54 -31.55
N LEU A 246 -15.58 43.44 -32.16
CA LEU A 246 -16.07 42.99 -33.46
C LEU A 246 -17.55 42.56 -33.40
N MET A 247 -17.99 41.98 -32.28
CA MET A 247 -19.39 41.60 -32.07
C MET A 247 -20.27 42.79 -31.68
N ALA A 248 -19.71 43.83 -31.06
CA ALA A 248 -20.45 45.02 -30.64
C ALA A 248 -20.53 46.14 -31.71
N GLN A 249 -19.63 46.14 -32.71
CA GLN A 249 -19.64 47.17 -33.75
C GLN A 249 -20.90 47.10 -34.62
N SER A 250 -21.48 48.26 -34.90
CA SER A 250 -22.59 48.46 -35.83
C SER A 250 -22.11 49.33 -37.00
N ARG A 251 -22.82 49.31 -38.14
CA ARG A 251 -22.50 50.20 -39.27
C ARG A 251 -22.63 51.66 -38.80
N GLY A 252 -21.58 52.46 -39.02
CA GLY A 252 -21.61 53.89 -38.74
C GLY A 252 -22.53 54.65 -39.70
N VAL A 253 -22.72 55.95 -39.45
CA VAL A 253 -23.57 56.85 -40.27
C VAL A 253 -23.15 56.86 -41.76
N ASP A 254 -21.85 56.66 -42.04
CA ASP A 254 -21.29 56.61 -43.39
C ASP A 254 -21.31 55.20 -44.03
N GLY A 255 -21.99 54.22 -43.42
CA GLY A 255 -22.07 52.83 -43.91
C GLY A 255 -20.78 51.99 -43.76
N LYS A 256 -19.66 52.61 -43.37
CA LYS A 256 -18.37 51.93 -43.17
C LYS A 256 -18.28 51.27 -41.78
N MET A 257 -17.70 50.08 -41.73
CA MET A 257 -17.41 49.35 -40.47
C MET A 257 -16.10 49.86 -39.88
N LYS A 258 -16.06 50.12 -38.57
CA LYS A 258 -14.84 50.56 -37.85
C LYS A 258 -13.71 49.52 -37.93
N TYR A 259 -14.04 48.23 -37.88
CA TYR A 259 -13.07 47.14 -37.96
C TYR A 259 -13.38 46.18 -39.11
N LYS A 260 -12.44 46.03 -40.05
CA LYS A 260 -12.56 45.17 -41.25
C LYS A 260 -12.28 43.68 -41.00
N GLY A 261 -11.75 43.33 -39.82
CA GLY A 261 -11.38 41.97 -39.44
C GLY A 261 -10.57 41.94 -38.15
N MET A 262 -10.19 40.75 -37.68
CA MET A 262 -9.48 40.56 -36.41
C MET A 262 -8.13 41.28 -36.36
N VAL A 263 -7.30 41.13 -37.40
CA VAL A 263 -5.98 41.77 -37.46
C VAL A 263 -6.08 43.29 -37.53
N HIS A 264 -7.01 43.80 -38.35
CA HIS A 264 -7.28 45.24 -38.43
C HIS A 264 -7.78 45.77 -37.08
N CYS A 265 -8.65 45.04 -36.37
CA CYS A 265 -9.14 45.43 -35.05
C CYS A 265 -8.00 45.52 -34.03
N ILE A 266 -7.10 44.54 -33.97
CA ILE A 266 -5.93 44.57 -33.08
C ILE A 266 -5.07 45.81 -33.36
N ARG A 267 -4.73 46.06 -34.62
CA ARG A 267 -3.89 47.18 -35.03
C ARG A 267 -4.54 48.53 -34.69
N THR A 268 -5.84 48.67 -34.96
CA THR A 268 -6.60 49.89 -34.65
C THR A 268 -6.69 50.12 -33.14
N ILE A 269 -6.96 49.09 -32.33
CA ILE A 269 -7.00 49.23 -30.86
C ILE A 269 -5.63 49.66 -30.31
N TYR A 270 -4.56 49.03 -30.80
CA TYR A 270 -3.21 49.37 -30.39
C TYR A 270 -2.86 50.83 -30.73
N ALA A 271 -3.23 51.29 -31.93
CA ALA A 271 -2.96 52.66 -32.38
C ALA A 271 -3.83 53.72 -31.69
N GLU A 272 -5.11 53.44 -31.42
CA GLU A 272 -6.07 54.41 -30.86
C GLU A 272 -6.08 54.45 -29.32
N GLU A 273 -5.88 53.32 -28.65
CA GLU A 273 -6.08 53.19 -27.19
C GLU A 273 -4.86 52.66 -26.43
N GLY A 274 -3.79 52.32 -27.15
CA GLY A 274 -2.56 51.77 -26.59
C GLY A 274 -2.62 50.28 -26.26
N LEU A 275 -1.46 49.72 -25.92
CA LEU A 275 -1.25 48.28 -25.73
C LEU A 275 -2.13 47.67 -24.60
N LEU A 276 -2.26 48.37 -23.48
CA LEU A 276 -3.02 47.88 -22.32
C LEU A 276 -4.53 47.77 -22.61
N ALA A 277 -5.04 48.44 -23.64
CA ALA A 277 -6.45 48.35 -24.04
C ALA A 277 -6.83 46.92 -24.48
N LEU A 278 -5.87 46.13 -24.97
CA LEU A 278 -6.07 44.73 -25.34
C LEU A 278 -6.33 43.79 -24.15
N TRP A 279 -6.11 44.24 -22.91
CA TRP A 279 -6.42 43.49 -21.69
C TRP A 279 -7.51 44.14 -20.83
N LYS A 280 -8.23 45.13 -21.36
CA LYS A 280 -9.41 45.70 -20.68
C LYS A 280 -10.42 44.58 -20.37
N GLY A 281 -10.72 44.39 -19.08
CA GLY A 281 -11.59 43.31 -18.58
C GLY A 281 -10.87 42.05 -18.10
N LEU A 282 -9.53 42.05 -18.03
CA LEU A 282 -8.74 40.92 -17.50
C LEU A 282 -9.03 40.65 -16.01
N LEU A 283 -9.14 41.68 -15.17
CA LEU A 283 -9.33 41.52 -13.72
C LEU A 283 -10.59 40.71 -13.36
N PRO A 284 -11.81 41.03 -13.88
CA PRO A 284 -12.99 40.19 -13.65
C PRO A 284 -12.85 38.73 -14.11
N ARG A 285 -11.93 38.44 -15.04
CA ARG A 285 -11.65 37.09 -15.52
C ARG A 285 -10.69 36.36 -14.57
N LEU A 286 -9.65 37.05 -14.09
CA LEU A 286 -8.72 36.55 -13.08
C LEU A 286 -9.39 36.32 -11.72
N MET A 287 -10.51 37.00 -11.42
CA MET A 287 -11.29 36.72 -10.21
C MET A 287 -12.07 35.41 -10.27
N ARG A 288 -12.34 34.87 -11.46
CA ARG A 288 -13.20 33.68 -11.65
C ARG A 288 -12.43 32.46 -12.10
N ILE A 289 -11.61 32.60 -13.13
CA ILE A 289 -11.00 31.47 -13.84
C ILE A 289 -9.94 30.75 -12.98
N PRO A 290 -8.98 31.44 -12.36
CA PRO A 290 -7.98 30.80 -11.50
C PRO A 290 -8.57 30.03 -10.31
N PRO A 291 -9.52 30.57 -9.50
CA PRO A 291 -10.16 29.77 -8.45
C PRO A 291 -10.87 28.54 -8.98
N GLY A 292 -11.55 28.65 -10.13
CA GLY A 292 -12.23 27.51 -10.75
C GLY A 292 -11.26 26.43 -11.21
N GLN A 293 -10.14 26.82 -11.85
CA GLN A 293 -9.10 25.87 -12.24
C GLN A 293 -8.41 25.23 -11.04
N ALA A 294 -8.23 25.96 -9.93
CA ALA A 294 -7.66 25.42 -8.71
C ALA A 294 -8.53 24.27 -8.15
N ILE A 295 -9.84 24.46 -8.11
CA ILE A 295 -10.81 23.44 -7.66
C ILE A 295 -10.83 22.24 -8.63
N MET A 296 -10.97 22.52 -9.93
CA MET A 296 -11.06 21.48 -10.97
C MET A 296 -9.83 20.56 -10.95
N TRP A 297 -8.62 21.13 -10.97
CA TRP A 297 -7.38 20.35 -10.99
C TRP A 297 -7.14 19.59 -9.70
N THR A 298 -7.56 20.14 -8.55
CA THR A 298 -7.48 19.44 -7.27
C THR A 298 -8.30 18.16 -7.30
N VAL A 299 -9.58 18.26 -7.69
CA VAL A 299 -10.47 17.10 -7.78
C VAL A 299 -9.94 16.11 -8.83
N ALA A 300 -9.50 16.61 -9.98
CA ALA A 300 -9.01 15.75 -11.05
C ALA A 300 -7.77 14.93 -10.63
N ASP A 301 -6.79 15.55 -9.98
CA ASP A 301 -5.59 14.87 -9.49
C ASP A 301 -5.92 13.85 -8.38
N GLN A 302 -6.86 14.15 -7.48
CA GLN A 302 -7.27 13.21 -6.42
C GLN A 302 -8.01 11.99 -6.98
N VAL A 303 -8.93 12.19 -7.93
CA VAL A 303 -9.65 11.09 -8.59
C VAL A 303 -8.68 10.17 -9.35
N ILE A 304 -7.70 10.76 -10.05
CA ILE A 304 -6.64 10.00 -10.72
C ILE A 304 -5.80 9.23 -9.68
N GLY A 305 -5.48 9.85 -8.54
CA GLY A 305 -4.72 9.18 -7.49
C GLY A 305 -5.45 8.00 -6.85
N LEU A 306 -6.77 8.11 -6.66
CA LEU A 306 -7.60 7.00 -6.20
C LEU A 306 -7.63 5.85 -7.20
N PHE A 307 -7.74 6.15 -8.49
CA PHE A 307 -7.67 5.15 -9.56
C PHE A 307 -6.33 4.40 -9.55
N LEU A 308 -5.21 5.12 -9.47
CA LEU A 308 -3.87 4.52 -9.39
C LEU A 308 -3.69 3.66 -8.13
N LYS A 309 -4.28 4.05 -7.00
CA LYS A 309 -4.26 3.24 -5.77
C LYS A 309 -5.08 1.95 -5.92
N SER A 310 -6.21 2.03 -6.61
CA SER A 310 -7.06 0.86 -6.92
C SER A 310 -6.37 -0.11 -7.87
N GLU A 311 -5.78 0.38 -8.96
CA GLU A 311 -5.03 -0.47 -9.91
C GLU A 311 -3.80 -1.10 -9.24
N ASN A 312 -3.02 -0.36 -8.45
CA ASN A 312 -1.90 -0.96 -7.71
C ASN A 312 -2.38 -2.05 -6.74
N SER A 313 -3.54 -1.87 -6.11
CA SER A 313 -4.12 -2.87 -5.20
C SER A 313 -4.70 -4.08 -5.95
N GLN A 314 -5.05 -3.94 -7.23
CA GLN A 314 -5.65 -4.97 -8.07
C GLN A 314 -4.59 -5.73 -8.89
N SER A 315 -3.57 -5.03 -9.40
CA SER A 315 -2.33 -5.60 -9.95
C SER A 315 -1.64 -6.49 -8.93
N PHE A 316 -1.56 -6.06 -7.66
CA PHE A 316 -1.04 -6.89 -6.57
C PHE A 316 -1.87 -8.17 -6.32
N ARG A 317 -3.12 -8.23 -6.79
CA ARG A 317 -4.05 -9.37 -6.59
C ARG A 317 -4.12 -10.34 -7.77
N THR A 318 -3.64 -9.97 -8.97
CA THR A 318 -3.84 -10.77 -10.20
C THR A 318 -2.55 -11.14 -10.94
N MET A 319 -1.39 -11.04 -10.30
CA MET A 319 -0.12 -11.46 -10.92
C MET A 319 0.00 -12.99 -10.96
N SER A 320 0.28 -13.52 -12.16
CA SER A 320 0.63 -14.93 -12.39
C SER A 320 1.97 -15.28 -11.76
N ASP A 321 2.15 -16.55 -11.40
CA ASP A 321 3.31 -17.06 -10.66
C ASP A 321 4.67 -16.73 -11.33
N ASP A 322 4.72 -16.59 -12.66
CA ASP A 322 5.92 -16.22 -13.43
C ASP A 322 6.43 -14.78 -13.19
N GLU A 323 5.57 -13.84 -12.75
CA GLU A 323 5.99 -12.46 -12.45
C GLU A 323 6.49 -12.30 -10.99
N ARG A 324 6.38 -13.33 -10.14
CA ARG A 324 6.92 -13.31 -8.77
C ARG A 324 8.44 -13.43 -8.71
N GLU A 325 9.10 -13.81 -9.80
CA GLU A 325 10.55 -13.99 -9.85
C GLU A 325 11.36 -12.68 -9.98
N GLU A 326 10.75 -11.50 -10.11
CA GLU A 326 11.49 -10.22 -10.00
C GLU A 326 11.84 -9.89 -8.52
N LYS A 327 12.89 -10.57 -8.04
CA LYS A 327 13.61 -10.47 -6.75
C LYS A 327 12.75 -10.60 -5.50
N GLU A 328 12.35 -11.84 -5.16
CA GLU A 328 12.20 -12.20 -3.75
C GLU A 328 13.51 -11.85 -3.03
N LEU A 329 13.42 -10.95 -2.03
CA LEU A 329 14.56 -10.61 -1.19
C LEU A 329 14.86 -11.80 -0.28
N ASP A 330 15.90 -12.56 -0.62
CA ASP A 330 16.31 -13.77 0.08
C ASP A 330 17.58 -13.54 0.93
N LEU A 331 18.10 -14.62 1.50
CA LEU A 331 19.31 -14.59 2.33
C LEU A 331 20.62 -14.30 1.56
N THR A 332 20.59 -14.18 0.23
CA THR A 332 21.77 -13.75 -0.54
C THR A 332 22.11 -12.28 -0.28
N SER A 333 21.12 -11.48 0.14
CA SER A 333 21.30 -10.08 0.51
C SER A 333 21.76 -9.94 1.98
N PRO A 334 22.93 -9.32 2.25
CA PRO A 334 23.38 -9.06 3.62
C PRO A 334 22.41 -8.19 4.42
N GLU A 335 21.67 -7.30 3.75
CA GLU A 335 20.67 -6.44 4.40
C GLU A 335 19.50 -7.28 4.94
N VAL A 336 19.06 -8.30 4.20
CA VAL A 336 17.98 -9.22 4.61
C VAL A 336 18.41 -10.02 5.84
N VAL A 337 19.61 -10.61 5.81
CA VAL A 337 20.19 -11.33 6.95
C VAL A 337 20.28 -10.42 8.17
N THR A 338 20.70 -9.16 7.99
CA THR A 338 20.80 -8.18 9.08
C THR A 338 19.43 -7.87 9.70
N LYS A 339 18.37 -7.74 8.89
CA LYS A 339 17.01 -7.50 9.38
C LYS A 339 16.48 -8.70 10.18
N TYR A 340 16.67 -9.93 9.70
CA TYR A 340 16.33 -11.15 10.44
C TYR A 340 17.07 -11.21 11.79
N LYS A 341 18.39 -11.01 11.79
CA LYS A 341 19.20 -11.06 13.02
C LYS A 341 18.83 -9.94 14.00
N SER A 342 18.53 -8.75 13.51
CA SER A 342 18.08 -7.64 14.37
C SER A 342 16.71 -7.92 14.99
N ALA A 343 15.76 -8.45 14.21
CA ALA A 343 14.46 -8.87 14.73
C ALA A 343 14.60 -9.99 15.77
N ALA A 344 15.51 -10.94 15.53
CA ALA A 344 15.83 -12.03 16.44
C ALA A 344 16.44 -11.55 17.76
N GLU A 345 17.34 -10.58 17.71
CA GLU A 345 17.94 -10.00 18.92
C GLU A 345 16.89 -9.33 19.80
N ILE A 346 15.96 -8.57 19.19
CA ILE A 346 14.86 -7.93 19.91
C ILE A 346 13.96 -8.99 20.55
N VAL A 347 13.56 -10.02 19.81
CA VAL A 347 12.63 -11.03 20.33
C VAL A 347 13.27 -11.92 21.41
N ASN A 348 14.56 -12.25 21.29
CA ASN A 348 15.29 -12.98 22.33
C ASN A 348 15.36 -12.17 23.65
N LYS A 349 15.62 -10.86 23.57
CA LYS A 349 15.62 -9.96 24.74
C LYS A 349 14.21 -9.78 25.31
N ALA A 350 13.20 -9.69 24.45
CA ALA A 350 11.79 -9.62 24.88
C ALA A 350 11.39 -10.88 25.65
N LEU A 351 11.76 -12.07 25.15
CA LEU A 351 11.51 -13.34 25.82
C LEU A 351 12.21 -13.39 27.19
N GLN A 352 13.48 -12.99 27.25
CA GLN A 352 14.24 -12.94 28.51
C GLN A 352 13.60 -11.98 29.52
N LEU A 353 13.13 -10.81 29.07
CA LEU A 353 12.40 -9.87 29.91
C LEU A 353 11.11 -10.50 30.46
N VAL A 354 10.28 -11.09 29.59
CA VAL A 354 9.02 -11.71 30.02
C VAL A 354 9.28 -12.83 31.04
N ILE A 355 10.25 -13.71 30.79
CA ILE A 355 10.64 -14.78 31.73
C ILE A 355 11.06 -14.19 33.09
N SER A 356 11.88 -13.13 33.12
CA SER A 356 12.35 -12.52 34.38
C SER A 356 11.23 -11.91 35.24
N GLU A 357 10.08 -11.65 34.63
CA GLU A 357 8.90 -11.05 35.24
C GLU A 357 7.84 -12.10 35.59
N CYS A 358 7.96 -13.32 35.06
CA CYS A 358 7.09 -14.43 35.43
C CYS A 358 7.36 -14.83 36.88
N LYS A 359 6.45 -14.46 37.78
CA LYS A 359 6.51 -14.75 39.22
C LYS A 359 5.13 -15.22 39.67
N PRO A 360 5.03 -16.01 40.75
CA PRO A 360 3.74 -16.36 41.32
C PRO A 360 2.90 -15.12 41.60
N LYS A 361 1.59 -15.21 41.30
CA LYS A 361 0.57 -14.15 41.36
C LYS A 361 0.71 -13.04 40.31
N ALA A 362 1.68 -13.10 39.40
CA ALA A 362 1.74 -12.16 38.29
C ALA A 362 0.55 -12.40 37.34
N LYS A 363 -0.10 -11.31 36.89
CA LYS A 363 -1.19 -11.39 35.92
C LYS A 363 -0.66 -11.70 34.53
N ILE A 364 -1.24 -12.70 33.87
CA ILE A 364 -0.81 -13.14 32.54
C ILE A 364 -0.95 -12.01 31.51
N VAL A 365 -2.05 -11.24 31.59
CA VAL A 365 -2.31 -10.12 30.67
C VAL A 365 -1.21 -9.05 30.72
N GLU A 366 -0.75 -8.69 31.91
CA GLU A 366 0.30 -7.67 32.10
C GLU A 366 1.64 -8.13 31.52
N LEU A 367 1.97 -9.42 31.68
CA LEU A 367 3.18 -10.01 31.12
C LEU A 367 3.14 -10.02 29.58
N CYS A 368 2.00 -10.37 28.99
CA CYS A 368 1.84 -10.31 27.53
C CYS A 368 1.95 -8.87 27.00
N GLU A 369 1.34 -7.89 27.68
CA GLU A 369 1.43 -6.47 27.31
C GLU A 369 2.86 -5.95 27.42
N LYS A 370 3.62 -6.39 28.43
CA LYS A 370 5.01 -6.02 28.64
C LYS A 370 5.90 -6.53 27.50
N GLY A 371 5.73 -7.78 27.07
CA GLY A 371 6.43 -8.35 25.90
C GLY A 371 6.14 -7.57 24.62
N ASP A 372 4.86 -7.32 24.32
CA ASP A 372 4.44 -6.58 23.13
C ASP A 372 4.97 -5.14 23.13
N SER A 373 4.91 -4.47 24.29
CA SER A 373 5.36 -3.10 24.45
C SER A 373 6.87 -2.96 24.27
N TYR A 374 7.64 -3.90 24.83
CA TYR A 374 9.09 -3.94 24.64
C TYR A 374 9.46 -4.07 23.16
N ILE A 375 8.82 -4.98 22.41
CA ILE A 375 9.07 -5.14 20.97
C ILE A 375 8.75 -3.83 20.22
N ARG A 376 7.61 -3.19 20.49
CA ARG A 376 7.22 -1.93 19.83
C ARG A 376 8.20 -0.79 20.12
N GLU A 377 8.68 -0.68 21.36
CA GLU A 377 9.63 0.35 21.76
C GLU A 377 10.99 0.14 21.06
N GLN A 378 11.54 -1.07 21.14
CA GLN A 378 12.84 -1.38 20.54
C GLN A 378 12.82 -1.23 19.02
N THR A 379 11.79 -1.77 18.35
CA THR A 379 11.64 -1.61 16.90
C THR A 379 11.37 -0.15 16.50
N GLY A 380 10.60 0.60 17.31
CA GLY A 380 10.34 2.02 17.09
C GLY A 380 11.61 2.86 16.98
N ASN A 381 12.65 2.50 17.74
CA ASN A 381 13.96 3.16 17.79
C ASN A 381 14.87 2.90 16.58
N MET A 382 14.62 1.83 15.82
CA MET A 382 15.40 1.49 14.64
C MET A 382 14.93 2.28 13.40
N TYR A 383 15.78 2.48 12.38
CA TYR A 383 15.39 3.02 11.08
C TYR A 383 14.46 4.26 11.13
N LYS A 384 14.75 5.25 11.99
CA LYS A 384 13.96 6.50 12.09
C LYS A 384 14.24 7.49 10.93
N ASN A 385 15.48 7.55 10.44
CA ASN A 385 15.95 8.55 9.48
C ASN A 385 16.12 8.01 8.04
N VAL A 386 15.42 6.94 7.69
CA VAL A 386 15.50 6.35 6.34
C VAL A 386 14.51 7.02 5.39
N LYS A 387 14.92 7.21 4.12
CA LYS A 387 14.08 7.84 3.07
C LYS A 387 12.80 7.05 2.74
N LYS A 388 12.81 5.73 2.96
CA LYS A 388 11.67 4.82 2.76
C LYS A 388 11.12 4.44 4.14
N LYS A 389 9.82 4.60 4.36
CA LYS A 389 9.17 4.13 5.58
C LYS A 389 9.27 2.60 5.63
N ILE A 390 9.90 2.07 6.68
CA ILE A 390 10.04 0.64 6.94
C ILE A 390 9.00 0.25 8.01
N GLU A 391 8.19 -0.76 7.70
CA GLU A 391 7.24 -1.34 8.65
C GLU A 391 7.95 -2.28 9.62
N ARG A 392 7.61 -2.21 10.91
CA ARG A 392 8.30 -2.95 11.98
C ARG A 392 7.44 -3.00 13.22
N GLY A 393 7.64 -4.03 14.03
CA GLY A 393 6.89 -4.21 15.27
C GLY A 393 6.70 -5.68 15.63
N VAL A 394 5.57 -5.95 16.28
CA VAL A 394 5.16 -7.30 16.69
C VAL A 394 4.76 -8.10 15.45
N ALA A 395 5.41 -9.25 15.24
CA ALA A 395 5.05 -10.20 14.19
C ALA A 395 4.06 -11.26 14.69
N PHE A 396 4.21 -11.67 15.95
CA PHE A 396 3.28 -12.56 16.63
C PHE A 396 3.09 -12.04 18.06
N PRO A 397 1.86 -11.80 18.53
CA PRO A 397 1.61 -11.29 19.87
C PRO A 397 2.23 -12.17 20.95
N THR A 398 2.60 -11.55 22.06
CA THR A 398 3.09 -12.27 23.23
C THR A 398 1.95 -13.13 23.80
N CYS A 399 2.22 -14.43 23.91
CA CYS A 399 1.32 -15.44 24.43
C CYS A 399 2.01 -16.16 25.59
N ILE A 400 1.25 -16.47 26.63
CA ILE A 400 1.74 -17.24 27.78
C ILE A 400 0.70 -18.30 28.07
N SER A 401 0.91 -19.51 27.57
CA SER A 401 0.01 -20.65 27.81
C SER A 401 0.50 -21.42 29.04
N VAL A 402 -0.41 -21.89 29.89
CA VAL A 402 -0.08 -22.50 31.19
C VAL A 402 -0.50 -23.97 31.22
N ASN A 403 0.38 -24.84 31.74
CA ASN A 403 0.13 -26.27 31.99
C ASN A 403 -0.41 -27.05 30.77
N ASN A 404 -1.68 -27.46 30.79
CA ASN A 404 -2.33 -28.20 29.70
C ASN A 404 -2.78 -27.29 28.53
N THR A 405 -2.74 -25.97 28.69
CA THR A 405 -2.99 -25.03 27.59
C THR A 405 -1.82 -25.11 26.61
N VAL A 406 -2.10 -25.39 25.35
CA VAL A 406 -1.10 -25.71 24.34
C VAL A 406 -0.45 -24.47 23.76
N CYS A 407 -1.24 -23.50 23.29
CA CYS A 407 -0.74 -22.34 22.55
C CYS A 407 -1.73 -21.16 22.55
N HIS A 408 -1.24 -20.02 22.06
CA HIS A 408 -2.01 -18.81 21.69
C HIS A 408 -2.75 -18.08 22.82
N PHE A 409 -2.53 -18.45 24.08
CA PHE A 409 -3.19 -17.76 25.19
C PHE A 409 -2.63 -16.33 25.37
N SER A 410 -3.37 -15.34 24.88
CA SER A 410 -3.06 -13.91 24.98
C SER A 410 -4.33 -13.17 25.42
N PRO A 411 -4.68 -13.23 26.72
CA PRO A 411 -6.02 -12.89 27.21
C PRO A 411 -6.36 -11.41 27.04
N LEU A 412 -7.65 -11.04 27.14
CA LEU A 412 -8.11 -9.64 27.09
C LEU A 412 -7.78 -8.88 28.39
N ALA A 413 -7.87 -7.55 28.36
CA ALA A 413 -7.60 -6.69 29.52
C ALA A 413 -8.51 -6.97 30.75
N SER A 414 -9.67 -7.59 30.54
CA SER A 414 -10.62 -7.97 31.59
C SER A 414 -10.33 -9.34 32.22
N ASP A 415 -9.31 -10.05 31.76
CA ASP A 415 -8.93 -11.36 32.29
C ASP A 415 -8.09 -11.24 33.56
N GLU A 416 -8.39 -12.08 34.55
CA GLU A 416 -7.79 -12.06 35.88
C GLU A 416 -6.88 -13.27 36.14
N SER A 417 -6.52 -14.04 35.10
CA SER A 417 -5.67 -15.22 35.25
C SER A 417 -4.27 -14.83 35.74
N VAL A 418 -3.82 -15.50 36.78
CA VAL A 418 -2.51 -15.29 37.42
C VAL A 418 -1.67 -16.56 37.35
N LEU A 419 -0.37 -16.40 37.45
CA LEU A 419 0.59 -17.50 37.52
C LEU A 419 0.67 -18.09 38.94
N GLU A 420 0.92 -19.38 39.04
CA GLU A 420 1.14 -20.10 40.30
C GLU A 420 2.56 -20.70 40.36
N GLU A 421 3.04 -20.98 41.56
CA GLU A 421 4.31 -21.69 41.74
C GLU A 421 4.17 -23.11 41.19
N GLY A 422 5.16 -23.56 40.42
CA GLY A 422 5.17 -24.85 39.74
C GLY A 422 4.53 -24.85 38.35
N ASP A 423 3.95 -23.73 37.90
CA ASP A 423 3.34 -23.65 36.58
C ASP A 423 4.36 -23.84 35.45
N ILE A 424 3.95 -24.61 34.42
CA ILE A 424 4.70 -24.78 33.17
C ILE A 424 4.19 -23.77 32.15
N LEU A 425 4.99 -22.73 31.91
CA LEU A 425 4.70 -21.61 31.04
C LEU A 425 5.27 -21.85 29.64
N LYS A 426 4.44 -21.75 28.61
CA LYS A 426 4.86 -21.71 27.21
C LYS A 426 4.74 -20.26 26.73
N ILE A 427 5.87 -19.61 26.56
CA ILE A 427 5.95 -18.20 26.18
C ILE A 427 6.30 -18.11 24.71
N ASP A 428 5.41 -17.56 23.88
CA ASP A 428 5.56 -17.44 22.41
C ASP A 428 5.37 -15.97 21.98
N LEU A 429 6.30 -15.46 21.18
CA LEU A 429 6.29 -14.08 20.69
C LEU A 429 7.14 -13.91 19.42
N GLY A 430 6.81 -12.90 18.63
CA GLY A 430 7.49 -12.61 17.36
C GLY A 430 7.72 -11.12 17.09
N CYS A 431 8.81 -10.82 16.41
CA CYS A 431 9.19 -9.49 15.95
C CYS A 431 9.43 -9.49 14.44
N HIS A 432 9.12 -8.40 13.74
CA HIS A 432 9.54 -8.22 12.35
C HIS A 432 10.15 -6.84 12.09
N ILE A 433 11.06 -6.82 11.11
CA ILE A 433 11.65 -5.59 10.57
C ILE A 433 11.53 -5.66 9.04
N ASP A 434 10.85 -4.68 8.45
CA ASP A 434 10.54 -4.64 7.00
C ASP A 434 9.82 -5.89 6.50
N GLY A 435 9.05 -6.55 7.37
CA GLY A 435 8.36 -7.80 7.06
C GLY A 435 9.22 -9.07 7.19
N PHE A 436 10.51 -8.98 7.51
CA PHE A 436 11.34 -10.15 7.84
C PHE A 436 11.12 -10.54 9.30
N ILE A 437 10.65 -11.78 9.51
CA ILE A 437 10.05 -12.23 10.76
C ILE A 437 11.04 -13.09 11.55
N ALA A 438 11.11 -12.85 12.87
CA ALA A 438 11.76 -13.74 13.82
C ALA A 438 10.79 -14.06 14.97
N ILE A 439 10.59 -15.34 15.24
CA ILE A 439 9.68 -15.87 16.25
C ILE A 439 10.45 -16.82 17.16
N VAL A 440 10.11 -16.79 18.45
CA VAL A 440 10.66 -17.67 19.47
C VAL A 440 9.55 -18.12 20.41
N ALA A 441 9.57 -19.41 20.77
CA ALA A 441 8.80 -19.92 21.89
C ALA A 441 9.69 -20.75 22.80
N HIS A 442 9.44 -20.64 24.11
CA HIS A 442 10.20 -21.35 25.12
C HIS A 442 9.29 -21.81 26.25
N THR A 443 9.58 -22.99 26.79
CA THR A 443 8.89 -23.54 27.96
C THR A 443 9.72 -23.32 29.21
N HIS A 444 9.13 -22.68 30.21
CA HIS A 444 9.74 -22.34 31.48
C HIS A 444 8.84 -22.82 32.63
N VAL A 445 9.41 -23.43 33.66
CA VAL A 445 8.70 -23.84 34.88
C VAL A 445 8.98 -22.84 35.99
N LEU A 446 7.92 -22.34 36.63
CA LEU A 446 8.00 -21.42 37.77
C LEU A 446 8.41 -22.14 39.05
N GLN A 447 9.67 -22.52 39.14
CA GLN A 447 10.21 -23.13 40.35
C GLN A 447 11.69 -22.80 40.53
N ALA A 448 12.16 -22.88 41.78
CA ALA A 448 13.57 -22.86 42.10
C ALA A 448 14.19 -24.27 41.96
N GLY A 449 15.35 -24.36 41.33
CA GLY A 449 16.10 -25.62 41.18
C GLY A 449 15.72 -26.45 39.94
N PRO A 450 16.24 -27.69 39.83
CA PRO A 450 16.08 -28.51 38.63
C PRO A 450 14.63 -28.99 38.46
N VAL A 451 14.15 -28.98 37.22
CA VAL A 451 12.84 -29.55 36.87
C VAL A 451 12.96 -31.08 36.84
N THR A 452 12.01 -31.78 37.48
CA THR A 452 12.03 -33.24 37.60
C THR A 452 10.72 -33.88 37.09
N GLY A 453 10.68 -35.21 37.00
CA GLY A 453 9.47 -35.98 36.70
C GLY A 453 8.95 -35.77 35.27
N ARG A 454 7.64 -35.89 35.08
CA ARG A 454 7.00 -35.81 33.76
C ARG A 454 7.13 -34.44 33.08
N ALA A 455 7.21 -33.36 33.88
CA ALA A 455 7.49 -32.02 33.36
C ALA A 455 8.90 -31.96 32.74
N ALA A 456 9.90 -32.57 33.39
CA ALA A 456 11.25 -32.66 32.84
C ALA A 456 11.29 -33.53 31.58
N ASP A 457 10.56 -34.66 31.55
CA ASP A 457 10.49 -35.54 30.38
C ASP A 457 9.96 -34.80 29.14
N VAL A 458 8.83 -34.09 29.26
CA VAL A 458 8.20 -33.41 28.11
C VAL A 458 9.03 -32.21 27.63
N ILE A 459 9.66 -31.48 28.54
CA ILE A 459 10.56 -30.37 28.19
C ILE A 459 11.83 -30.91 27.52
N ALA A 460 12.40 -32.02 28.03
CA ALA A 460 13.54 -32.68 27.40
C ALA A 460 13.18 -33.26 26.01
N ALA A 461 11.99 -33.83 25.87
CA ALA A 461 11.47 -34.32 24.58
C ALA A 461 11.40 -33.19 23.54
N ALA A 462 10.75 -32.07 23.88
CA ALA A 462 10.60 -30.93 22.98
C ALA A 462 11.95 -30.30 22.62
N ASN A 463 12.88 -30.16 23.58
CA ASN A 463 14.21 -29.60 23.32
C ASN A 463 15.08 -30.53 22.46
N THR A 464 15.09 -31.83 22.74
CA THR A 464 15.83 -32.81 21.93
C THR A 464 15.25 -32.87 20.51
N ALA A 465 13.93 -32.82 20.37
CA ALA A 465 13.27 -32.78 19.06
C ALA A 465 13.61 -31.49 18.29
N ALA A 466 13.67 -30.34 18.98
CA ALA A 466 14.12 -29.07 18.39
C ALA A 466 15.58 -29.14 17.91
N GLU A 467 16.49 -29.76 18.67
CA GLU A 467 17.89 -29.94 18.29
C GLU A 467 18.07 -30.91 17.10
N VAL A 468 17.27 -31.98 17.05
CA VAL A 468 17.21 -32.89 15.90
C VAL A 468 16.66 -32.16 14.67
N ALA A 469 15.54 -31.43 14.81
CA ALA A 469 14.94 -30.66 13.73
C ALA A 469 15.92 -29.61 13.18
N LEU A 470 16.65 -28.89 14.03
CA LEU A 470 17.68 -27.92 13.62
C LEU A 470 18.76 -28.54 12.70
N ARG A 471 19.07 -29.83 12.90
CA ARG A 471 20.09 -30.56 12.11
C ARG A 471 19.52 -31.19 10.84
N LEU A 472 18.22 -31.47 10.81
CA LEU A 472 17.53 -32.08 9.66
C LEU A 472 16.93 -31.04 8.71
N VAL A 473 16.53 -29.87 9.19
CA VAL A 473 16.09 -28.73 8.36
C VAL A 473 17.33 -28.09 7.71
N ARG A 474 17.72 -28.65 6.57
CA ARG A 474 18.87 -28.25 5.75
C ARG A 474 18.62 -28.54 4.27
N PRO A 475 19.26 -27.79 3.36
CA PRO A 475 19.09 -28.00 1.93
C PRO A 475 19.31 -29.45 1.50
N GLY A 476 18.46 -29.98 0.61
CA GLY A 476 18.55 -31.36 0.13
C GLY A 476 17.77 -32.41 0.93
N ARG A 477 17.14 -32.00 2.05
CA ARG A 477 16.30 -32.88 2.88
C ARG A 477 14.83 -32.55 2.71
N LYS A 478 13.97 -33.54 2.98
CA LYS A 478 12.52 -33.38 2.90
C LYS A 478 11.92 -33.01 4.25
N ASN A 479 10.81 -32.28 4.22
CA ASN A 479 10.00 -31.97 5.41
C ASN A 479 9.50 -33.24 6.14
N LYS A 480 9.20 -34.31 5.43
CA LYS A 480 8.76 -35.59 6.00
C LYS A 480 9.81 -36.24 6.91
N ASP A 481 11.10 -36.20 6.53
CA ASP A 481 12.20 -36.72 7.35
C ASP A 481 12.22 -36.07 8.74
N VAL A 482 11.93 -34.76 8.81
CA VAL A 482 11.87 -34.01 10.07
C VAL A 482 10.68 -34.47 10.90
N THR A 483 9.52 -34.67 10.27
CA THR A 483 8.26 -35.11 10.90
C THR A 483 8.43 -36.45 11.61
N GLU A 484 9.03 -37.43 10.92
CA GLU A 484 9.27 -38.77 11.46
C GLU A 484 10.29 -38.73 12.61
N ALA A 485 11.34 -37.91 12.47
CA ALA A 485 12.39 -37.79 13.47
C ALA A 485 11.88 -37.18 14.79
N ILE A 486 11.10 -36.09 14.75
CA ILE A 486 10.59 -35.45 15.97
C ILE A 486 9.59 -36.34 16.72
N GLN A 487 8.78 -37.13 16.00
CA GLN A 487 7.87 -38.10 16.60
C GLN A 487 8.65 -39.23 17.30
N LYS A 488 9.71 -39.73 16.66
CA LYS A 488 10.58 -40.75 17.24
C LYS A 488 11.26 -40.23 18.52
N VAL A 489 11.72 -38.98 18.52
CA VAL A 489 12.28 -38.35 19.72
C VAL A 489 11.25 -38.23 20.84
N ALA A 490 10.05 -37.75 20.56
CA ALA A 490 9.01 -37.63 21.58
C ALA A 490 8.67 -38.99 22.21
N ALA A 491 8.55 -40.04 21.38
CA ALA A 491 8.28 -41.40 21.85
C ALA A 491 9.36 -41.93 22.81
N ALA A 492 10.63 -41.56 22.62
CA ALA A 492 11.73 -41.97 23.52
C ALA A 492 11.59 -41.42 24.96
N TYR A 493 10.79 -40.38 25.15
CA TYR A 493 10.48 -39.78 26.46
C TYR A 493 9.06 -40.13 26.96
N ASP A 494 8.41 -41.14 26.36
CA ASP A 494 6.99 -41.46 26.57
C ASP A 494 6.09 -40.22 26.37
N CYS A 495 6.41 -39.37 25.41
CA CYS A 495 5.65 -38.17 25.04
C CYS A 495 5.14 -38.30 23.60
N LYS A 496 4.17 -37.45 23.25
CA LYS A 496 3.64 -37.36 21.88
C LYS A 496 3.83 -35.96 21.32
N ILE A 497 4.12 -35.87 20.03
CA ILE A 497 4.04 -34.60 19.31
C ILE A 497 2.57 -34.25 19.11
N VAL A 498 2.23 -32.98 19.34
CA VAL A 498 0.86 -32.48 19.23
C VAL A 498 0.44 -32.39 17.75
N GLU A 499 -0.71 -32.96 17.43
CA GLU A 499 -1.33 -32.94 16.11
C GLU A 499 -1.78 -31.53 15.71
N GLY A 500 -1.69 -31.21 14.41
CA GLY A 500 -2.14 -29.93 13.85
C GLY A 500 -1.15 -28.77 13.98
N VAL A 501 0.03 -28.98 14.60
CA VAL A 501 1.11 -27.98 14.63
C VAL A 501 1.88 -28.02 13.30
N LEU A 502 2.18 -26.85 12.75
CA LEU A 502 2.90 -26.66 11.50
C LEU A 502 4.10 -25.75 11.72
N SER A 503 5.27 -26.16 11.23
CA SER A 503 6.42 -25.26 11.06
C SER A 503 6.36 -24.62 9.68
N HIS A 504 6.44 -23.30 9.60
CA HIS A 504 6.24 -22.57 8.35
C HIS A 504 7.54 -22.02 7.77
N GLN A 505 7.65 -22.04 6.44
CA GLN A 505 8.58 -21.17 5.73
C GLN A 505 8.19 -19.70 5.97
N LEU A 506 9.18 -18.87 6.29
CA LEU A 506 9.03 -17.43 6.44
C LEU A 506 9.53 -16.71 5.19
N LYS A 507 8.74 -15.77 4.69
CA LYS A 507 9.17 -14.81 3.66
C LYS A 507 8.85 -13.38 4.11
N GLN A 508 9.28 -12.40 3.34
CA GLN A 508 8.98 -10.99 3.65
C GLN A 508 7.46 -10.77 3.68
N PHE A 509 6.94 -10.35 4.84
CA PHE A 509 5.51 -10.20 5.13
C PHE A 509 4.68 -11.50 5.08
N VAL A 510 5.30 -12.67 5.04
CA VAL A 510 4.59 -13.95 5.03
C VAL A 510 5.07 -14.78 6.21
N ILE A 511 4.21 -14.87 7.23
CA ILE A 511 4.45 -15.68 8.43
C ILE A 511 4.08 -17.16 8.25
N ASP A 512 3.08 -17.43 7.39
CA ASP A 512 2.63 -18.78 7.07
C ASP A 512 2.89 -19.03 5.58
N GLY A 513 4.12 -19.44 5.25
CA GLY A 513 4.48 -19.84 3.90
C GLY A 513 3.91 -21.21 3.51
N ASN A 514 3.91 -21.49 2.20
CA ASN A 514 3.31 -22.71 1.64
C ASN A 514 4.15 -23.98 1.93
N LYS A 515 5.48 -23.85 1.98
CA LYS A 515 6.35 -24.96 2.40
C LYS A 515 6.24 -25.09 3.92
N VAL A 516 5.71 -26.23 4.38
CA VAL A 516 5.49 -26.48 5.81
C VAL A 516 6.02 -27.85 6.24
N ILE A 517 6.38 -27.96 7.51
CA ILE A 517 6.70 -29.22 8.18
C ILE A 517 5.53 -29.55 9.08
N LEU A 518 4.92 -30.71 8.85
CA LEU A 518 3.84 -31.20 9.68
C LEU A 518 4.42 -31.82 10.96
N SER A 519 3.97 -31.40 12.15
CA SER A 519 4.58 -31.94 13.38
C SER A 519 4.16 -33.39 13.66
N ALA A 520 2.88 -33.71 13.45
CA ALA A 520 2.36 -35.07 13.54
C ALA A 520 1.37 -35.37 12.42
N SER A 521 1.49 -36.54 11.80
CA SER A 521 0.62 -36.97 10.70
C SER A 521 -0.78 -37.30 11.23
N ASN A 522 -1.81 -36.71 10.65
CA ASN A 522 -3.19 -37.08 10.89
C ASN A 522 -3.95 -37.27 9.55
N PRO A 523 -5.06 -38.03 9.50
CA PRO A 523 -5.79 -38.28 8.25
C PRO A 523 -6.42 -37.02 7.63
N GLU A 524 -6.66 -35.99 8.43
CA GLU A 524 -7.37 -34.77 8.02
C GLU A 524 -6.45 -33.71 7.42
N THR A 525 -5.17 -33.72 7.76
CA THR A 525 -4.17 -32.71 7.40
C THR A 525 -3.10 -33.36 6.54
N ARG A 526 -3.19 -33.10 5.23
CA ARG A 526 -2.17 -33.52 4.26
C ARG A 526 -1.30 -32.33 3.88
N VAL A 527 0.01 -32.53 3.96
CA VAL A 527 1.03 -31.58 3.53
C VAL A 527 1.81 -32.21 2.38
N ASP A 528 2.10 -31.42 1.35
CA ASP A 528 2.91 -31.87 0.22
C ASP A 528 4.36 -32.10 0.65
N GLU A 529 4.98 -33.14 0.10
CA GLU A 529 6.41 -33.36 0.29
C GLU A 529 7.18 -32.20 -0.36
N ALA A 530 7.98 -31.51 0.43
CA ALA A 530 8.79 -30.39 -0.01
C ALA A 530 10.24 -30.60 0.40
N GLU A 531 11.15 -30.25 -0.51
CA GLU A 531 12.59 -30.22 -0.26
C GLU A 531 13.00 -28.83 0.24
N PHE A 532 13.85 -28.81 1.25
CA PHE A 532 14.46 -27.57 1.74
C PHE A 532 15.51 -27.08 0.75
N GLU A 533 15.56 -25.77 0.56
CA GLU A 533 16.50 -25.12 -0.37
C GLU A 533 17.42 -24.13 0.36
N GLU A 534 18.53 -23.78 -0.29
CA GLU A 534 19.40 -22.69 0.19
C GLU A 534 18.66 -21.35 0.14
N ASN A 535 19.02 -20.45 1.06
CA ASN A 535 18.47 -19.10 1.21
C ASN A 535 17.00 -19.04 1.70
N GLU A 536 16.45 -20.15 2.18
CA GLU A 536 15.15 -20.19 2.84
C GLU A 536 15.24 -19.89 4.36
N VAL A 537 14.12 -19.47 4.94
CA VAL A 537 13.97 -19.24 6.39
C VAL A 537 12.77 -20.01 6.88
N TYR A 538 12.88 -20.66 8.05
CA TYR A 538 11.77 -21.39 8.67
C TYR A 538 11.58 -21.00 10.13
N ALA A 539 10.33 -20.93 10.57
CA ALA A 539 9.96 -21.00 11.97
C ALA A 539 9.65 -22.48 12.30
N VAL A 540 10.59 -23.15 12.94
CA VAL A 540 10.42 -24.54 13.40
C VAL A 540 9.64 -24.52 14.70
N ASP A 541 8.49 -25.19 14.72
CA ASP A 541 7.52 -25.19 15.82
C ASP A 541 7.32 -26.63 16.35
N ILE A 542 7.83 -26.88 17.56
CA ILE A 542 7.79 -28.18 18.21
C ILE A 542 6.96 -28.09 19.48
N VAL A 543 5.87 -28.85 19.53
CA VAL A 543 5.01 -28.96 20.70
C VAL A 543 4.89 -30.43 21.08
N ALA A 544 5.30 -30.76 22.30
CA ALA A 544 5.23 -32.10 22.87
C ALA A 544 4.27 -32.12 24.07
N SER A 545 3.57 -33.24 24.25
CA SER A 545 2.57 -33.47 25.28
C SER A 545 2.85 -34.78 26.01
N THR A 546 2.61 -34.82 27.31
CA THR A 546 2.58 -36.08 28.09
C THR A 546 1.30 -36.88 27.85
N GLY A 547 0.28 -36.25 27.24
CA GLY A 547 -1.04 -36.81 27.00
C GLY A 547 -1.18 -37.51 25.64
N GLU A 548 -2.33 -37.33 24.99
CA GLU A 548 -2.64 -37.99 23.72
C GLU A 548 -2.09 -37.28 22.49
N GLY A 549 -1.67 -36.01 22.60
CA GLY A 549 -1.22 -35.20 21.47
C GLY A 549 -2.38 -34.67 20.61
N LYS A 550 -3.61 -34.67 21.12
CA LYS A 550 -4.84 -34.34 20.37
C LYS A 550 -5.56 -33.17 21.02
N PRO A 551 -5.11 -31.94 20.76
CA PRO A 551 -5.56 -30.79 21.51
C PRO A 551 -6.96 -30.37 21.05
N LYS A 552 -7.79 -29.86 21.97
CA LYS A 552 -9.17 -29.49 21.72
C LYS A 552 -9.40 -28.01 21.99
N LEU A 553 -10.28 -27.41 21.19
CA LEU A 553 -10.84 -26.10 21.49
C LEU A 553 -11.93 -26.25 22.56
N LEU A 554 -11.75 -25.62 23.71
CA LEU A 554 -12.71 -25.67 24.83
C LEU A 554 -13.66 -24.47 24.84
N ASP A 555 -13.14 -23.26 24.59
CA ASP A 555 -13.92 -22.03 24.55
C ASP A 555 -13.45 -21.12 23.41
N GLU A 556 -14.33 -20.90 22.43
CA GLU A 556 -14.08 -19.99 21.31
C GLU A 556 -13.76 -18.56 21.77
N LYS A 557 -14.30 -18.12 22.92
CA LYS A 557 -14.10 -16.76 23.45
C LYS A 557 -12.66 -16.50 23.89
N GLN A 558 -11.88 -17.55 24.18
CA GLN A 558 -10.46 -17.43 24.49
C GLN A 558 -9.62 -17.08 23.27
N THR A 559 -10.18 -17.22 22.06
CA THR A 559 -9.48 -16.86 20.81
C THR A 559 -9.40 -15.34 20.69
N THR A 560 -8.23 -14.80 20.97
CA THR A 560 -7.95 -13.36 20.90
C THR A 560 -6.98 -13.01 19.79
N ILE A 561 -6.34 -13.99 19.15
CA ILE A 561 -5.33 -13.76 18.12
C ILE A 561 -5.93 -14.02 16.74
N TYR A 562 -5.69 -13.06 15.84
CA TYR A 562 -6.20 -13.08 14.48
C TYR A 562 -5.14 -12.61 13.51
N LYS A 563 -5.20 -13.11 12.28
CA LYS A 563 -4.43 -12.63 11.13
C LYS A 563 -5.37 -12.28 10.00
N ARG A 564 -5.03 -11.26 9.22
CA ARG A 564 -5.84 -10.86 8.07
C ARG A 564 -5.61 -11.80 6.88
N ALA A 565 -6.70 -12.30 6.29
CA ALA A 565 -6.67 -12.98 5.01
C ALA A 565 -6.70 -11.93 3.89
N VAL A 566 -5.53 -11.62 3.32
CA VAL A 566 -5.37 -10.51 2.35
C VAL A 566 -5.94 -10.82 0.96
N ASP A 567 -6.09 -12.11 0.65
CA ASP A 567 -6.67 -12.69 -0.56
C ASP A 567 -8.21 -12.69 -0.52
N LYS A 568 -8.80 -12.68 0.68
CA LYS A 568 -10.26 -12.68 0.88
C LYS A 568 -10.81 -11.26 0.87
N SER A 569 -11.98 -11.09 0.23
CA SER A 569 -12.67 -9.80 0.15
C SER A 569 -14.16 -9.98 0.31
N TYR A 570 -14.74 -9.27 1.28
CA TYR A 570 -16.16 -9.33 1.62
C TYR A 570 -16.66 -7.95 2.03
N HIS A 571 -17.90 -7.62 1.65
CA HIS A 571 -18.55 -6.36 1.99
C HIS A 571 -19.27 -6.48 3.33
N LEU A 572 -18.57 -6.14 4.41
CA LEU A 572 -19.10 -6.17 5.78
C LEU A 572 -20.39 -5.34 5.92
N LYS A 573 -21.44 -5.97 6.45
CA LYS A 573 -22.78 -5.39 6.60
C LYS A 573 -22.89 -4.53 7.85
N MET A 574 -22.26 -4.90 8.96
CA MET A 574 -22.35 -4.13 10.19
C MET A 574 -21.39 -2.94 10.20
N LYS A 575 -21.84 -1.81 10.76
CA LYS A 575 -21.01 -0.60 10.91
C LYS A 575 -19.81 -0.84 11.84
N ALA A 576 -20.02 -1.63 12.91
CA ALA A 576 -18.96 -1.99 13.86
C ALA A 576 -17.85 -2.80 13.17
N SER A 577 -18.20 -3.80 12.36
CA SER A 577 -17.25 -4.62 11.63
C SER A 577 -16.46 -3.82 10.59
N ARG A 578 -17.12 -2.93 9.83
CA ARG A 578 -16.41 -2.02 8.90
C ARG A 578 -15.38 -1.14 9.62
N PHE A 579 -15.72 -0.64 10.81
CA PHE A 579 -14.81 0.17 11.62
C PHE A 579 -13.62 -0.66 12.10
N ILE A 580 -13.87 -1.81 12.74
CA ILE A 580 -12.83 -2.71 13.26
C ILE A 580 -11.94 -3.23 12.14
N PHE A 581 -12.50 -3.65 11.00
CA PHE A 581 -11.72 -4.12 9.86
C PHE A 581 -10.86 -3.00 9.25
N SER A 582 -11.35 -1.76 9.23
CA SER A 582 -10.55 -0.60 8.81
C SER A 582 -9.41 -0.31 9.79
N GLU A 583 -9.64 -0.43 11.10
CA GLU A 583 -8.61 -0.28 12.12
C GLU A 583 -7.53 -1.37 11.97
N ILE A 584 -7.94 -2.63 11.84
CA ILE A 584 -7.05 -3.79 11.61
C ILE A 584 -6.23 -3.56 10.33
N SER A 585 -6.87 -3.19 9.22
CA SER A 585 -6.18 -2.97 7.94
C SER A 585 -5.13 -1.85 8.00
N GLN A 586 -5.24 -0.90 8.94
CA GLN A 586 -4.30 0.19 9.12
C GLN A 586 -3.18 -0.13 10.11
N LYS A 587 -3.50 -0.81 11.22
CA LYS A 587 -2.56 -1.14 12.29
C LYS A 587 -1.81 -2.46 12.05
N PHE A 588 -2.51 -3.45 11.51
CA PHE A 588 -2.06 -4.84 11.36
C PHE A 588 -2.40 -5.34 9.94
N PRO A 589 -1.74 -4.79 8.91
CA PRO A 589 -2.13 -5.05 7.53
C PRO A 589 -1.96 -6.52 7.12
N ILE A 590 -0.96 -7.21 7.69
CA ILE A 590 -0.58 -8.59 7.33
C ILE A 590 -0.22 -9.43 8.56
N MET A 591 0.49 -8.89 9.56
CA MET A 591 0.95 -9.66 10.73
C MET A 591 -0.20 -10.04 11.67
N PRO A 592 -0.14 -11.22 12.32
CA PRO A 592 -1.01 -11.57 13.43
C PRO A 592 -1.05 -10.50 14.53
N PHE A 593 -2.23 -10.32 15.11
CA PHE A 593 -2.48 -9.34 16.16
C PHE A 593 -3.43 -9.91 17.23
N THR A 594 -3.35 -9.35 18.44
CA THR A 594 -4.28 -9.66 19.53
C THR A 594 -5.43 -8.66 19.57
N ALA A 595 -6.63 -9.13 19.89
CA ALA A 595 -7.83 -8.32 20.09
C ALA A 595 -7.66 -7.28 21.20
N ARG A 596 -6.73 -7.49 22.14
CA ARG A 596 -6.34 -6.47 23.14
C ARG A 596 -5.90 -5.14 22.51
N ALA A 597 -5.31 -5.18 21.31
CA ALA A 597 -4.79 -3.99 20.66
C ALA A 597 -5.86 -3.17 19.90
N LEU A 598 -7.12 -3.59 19.97
CA LEU A 598 -8.28 -2.97 19.33
C LEU A 598 -9.18 -2.23 20.32
N GLU A 599 -10.07 -1.39 19.81
CA GLU A 599 -11.08 -0.70 20.64
C GLU A 599 -12.13 -1.69 21.21
N GLU A 600 -12.02 -1.99 22.50
CA GLU A 600 -12.74 -3.07 23.21
C GLU A 600 -14.27 -3.04 23.02
N LYS A 601 -14.90 -1.85 23.10
CA LYS A 601 -16.36 -1.70 23.01
C LYS A 601 -16.97 -2.19 21.68
N ARG A 602 -16.17 -2.21 20.61
CA ARG A 602 -16.63 -2.54 19.25
C ARG A 602 -15.97 -3.79 18.69
N ALA A 603 -14.84 -4.22 19.26
CA ALA A 603 -14.05 -5.34 18.80
C ALA A 603 -14.84 -6.65 18.77
N ARG A 604 -15.56 -6.99 19.85
CA ARG A 604 -16.21 -8.31 19.98
C ARG A 604 -17.23 -8.62 18.88
N LEU A 605 -18.14 -7.69 18.59
CA LEU A 605 -19.14 -7.88 17.53
C LEU A 605 -18.51 -7.74 16.13
N GLY A 606 -17.53 -6.85 15.98
CA GLY A 606 -16.88 -6.60 14.70
C GLY A 606 -16.01 -7.78 14.21
N LEU A 607 -15.29 -8.42 15.12
CA LEU A 607 -14.42 -9.56 14.83
C LEU A 607 -15.24 -10.79 14.38
N LEU A 608 -16.38 -11.07 15.02
CA LEU A 608 -17.21 -12.23 14.71
C LEU A 608 -17.66 -12.24 13.24
N GLU A 609 -18.16 -11.12 12.71
CA GLU A 609 -18.55 -11.03 11.29
C GLU A 609 -17.33 -11.21 10.36
N CYS A 610 -16.16 -10.69 10.75
CA CYS A 610 -14.95 -10.81 9.95
C CYS A 610 -14.44 -12.25 9.88
N VAL A 611 -14.50 -13.00 10.98
CA VAL A 611 -14.13 -14.42 11.03
C VAL A 611 -15.13 -15.26 10.25
N ASN A 612 -16.43 -15.05 10.44
CA ASN A 612 -17.50 -15.79 9.74
C ASN A 612 -17.47 -15.61 8.21
N HIS A 613 -16.85 -14.53 7.72
CA HIS A 613 -16.66 -14.26 6.30
C HIS A 613 -15.20 -14.40 5.84
N GLU A 614 -14.39 -15.15 6.60
CA GLU A 614 -13.00 -15.51 6.27
C GLU A 614 -12.08 -14.31 6.01
N LEU A 615 -12.42 -13.11 6.49
CA LEU A 615 -11.56 -11.94 6.39
C LEU A 615 -10.43 -11.98 7.42
N LEU A 616 -10.64 -12.72 8.51
CA LEU A 616 -9.67 -12.94 9.58
C LEU A 616 -9.54 -14.45 9.84
N GLN A 617 -8.30 -14.92 9.87
CA GLN A 617 -7.94 -16.26 10.30
C GLN A 617 -7.69 -16.26 11.82
N PRO A 618 -8.46 -17.02 12.61
CA PRO A 618 -8.27 -17.13 14.04
C PRO A 618 -7.09 -18.06 14.39
N TYR A 619 -6.39 -17.75 15.48
CA TYR A 619 -5.41 -18.63 16.13
C TYR A 619 -6.03 -19.10 17.45
N PRO A 620 -6.74 -20.24 17.45
CA PRO A 620 -7.49 -20.69 18.62
C PRO A 620 -6.57 -21.08 19.77
N VAL A 621 -7.06 -20.91 20.99
CA VAL A 621 -6.43 -21.46 22.20
C VAL A 621 -6.85 -22.92 22.32
N LEU A 622 -5.87 -23.82 22.26
CA LEU A 622 -6.10 -25.25 22.32
C LEU A 622 -5.62 -25.83 23.65
N HIS A 623 -6.26 -26.91 24.09
CA HIS A 623 -5.99 -27.53 25.39
C HIS A 623 -5.82 -29.03 25.27
N GLU A 624 -4.88 -29.57 26.04
CA GLU A 624 -4.81 -30.99 26.41
C GLU A 624 -5.70 -31.28 27.62
N LYS A 625 -5.82 -32.57 27.97
CA LYS A 625 -6.59 -32.98 29.15
C LYS A 625 -6.01 -32.34 30.43
N PRO A 626 -6.85 -31.92 31.38
CA PRO A 626 -6.36 -31.42 32.67
C PRO A 626 -5.45 -32.44 33.35
N GLY A 627 -4.28 -31.98 33.82
CA GLY A 627 -3.25 -32.83 34.44
C GLY A 627 -2.14 -33.28 33.50
N ASP A 628 -2.32 -33.18 32.17
CA ASP A 628 -1.24 -33.38 31.20
C ASP A 628 -0.38 -32.12 31.08
N PHE A 629 0.92 -32.32 30.83
CA PHE A 629 1.89 -31.26 30.64
C PHE A 629 2.25 -31.11 29.17
N VAL A 630 2.35 -29.86 28.72
CA VAL A 630 2.73 -29.50 27.35
C VAL A 630 3.95 -28.61 27.36
N ALA A 631 4.93 -28.96 26.53
CA ALA A 631 6.12 -28.15 26.25
C ALA A 631 6.10 -27.68 24.79
N HIS A 632 6.43 -26.41 24.60
CA HIS A 632 6.50 -25.69 23.34
C HIS A 632 7.89 -25.07 23.17
N ILE A 633 8.57 -25.44 22.08
CA ILE A 633 9.85 -24.86 21.66
C ILE A 633 9.70 -24.44 20.21
N LYS A 634 9.91 -23.14 19.94
CA LYS A 634 9.88 -22.58 18.60
C LYS A 634 11.11 -21.74 18.35
N PHE A 635 11.69 -21.86 17.17
CA PHE A 635 12.83 -21.05 16.77
C PHE A 635 12.85 -20.78 15.26
N THR A 636 13.39 -19.62 14.92
CA THR A 636 13.68 -19.21 13.55
C THR A 636 15.08 -19.67 13.14
N VAL A 637 15.19 -20.31 11.97
CA VAL A 637 16.42 -20.82 11.37
C VAL A 637 16.61 -20.29 9.95
N LEU A 638 17.83 -19.87 9.63
CA LEU A 638 18.24 -19.41 8.30
C LEU A 638 19.03 -20.53 7.59
N LEU A 639 18.60 -20.93 6.41
CA LEU A 639 19.31 -21.93 5.60
C LEU A 639 20.34 -21.24 4.70
N MET A 640 21.53 -21.02 5.25
CA MET A 640 22.62 -20.38 4.53
C MET A 640 23.43 -21.43 3.74
N PRO A 641 24.20 -21.05 2.70
CA PRO A 641 25.08 -21.99 1.96
C PRO A 641 26.12 -22.70 2.84
N ASN A 642 26.46 -22.12 3.99
CA ASN A 642 27.37 -22.70 4.98
C ASN A 642 26.68 -23.56 6.07
N GLY A 643 25.36 -23.74 5.99
CA GLY A 643 24.56 -24.54 6.92
C GLY A 643 23.43 -23.74 7.59
N SER A 644 22.74 -24.40 8.52
CA SER A 644 21.58 -23.86 9.21
C SER A 644 22.01 -22.97 10.39
N ASP A 645 21.57 -21.71 10.40
CA ASP A 645 21.86 -20.71 11.44
C ASP A 645 20.61 -20.43 12.27
N ARG A 646 20.54 -21.01 13.48
CA ARG A 646 19.48 -20.69 14.47
C ARG A 646 19.74 -19.29 15.04
N ILE A 647 18.80 -18.37 14.83
CA ILE A 647 18.94 -16.97 15.25
C ILE A 647 18.16 -16.61 16.52
N THR A 648 17.20 -17.46 16.91
CA THR A 648 16.39 -17.28 18.11
C THR A 648 16.53 -18.46 19.06
N SER A 649 16.75 -18.17 20.34
CA SER A 649 17.00 -19.18 21.36
C SER A 649 16.91 -18.58 22.76
N HIS A 650 16.60 -19.42 23.73
CA HIS A 650 16.74 -19.12 25.15
C HIS A 650 17.38 -20.32 25.86
N PRO A 651 18.23 -20.10 26.88
CA PRO A 651 18.80 -21.19 27.67
C PRO A 651 17.70 -22.02 28.33
N VAL A 652 17.85 -23.34 28.28
CA VAL A 652 16.93 -24.27 28.94
C VAL A 652 17.26 -24.34 30.43
N GLN A 653 16.24 -24.45 31.28
CA GLN A 653 16.42 -24.74 32.71
C GLN A 653 17.15 -26.07 32.91
N GLU A 654 17.74 -26.27 34.09
CA GLU A 654 18.30 -27.56 34.45
C GLU A 654 17.19 -28.61 34.53
N LEU A 655 17.33 -29.70 33.77
CA LEU A 655 16.33 -30.77 33.69
C LEU A 655 16.93 -32.07 34.22
N GLN A 656 16.13 -32.82 34.99
CA GLN A 656 16.41 -34.19 35.39
C GLN A 656 15.28 -35.10 34.89
N PRO A 657 15.27 -35.41 33.57
CA PRO A 657 14.28 -36.31 33.00
C PRO A 657 14.45 -37.72 33.55
N THR A 658 13.35 -38.44 33.68
CA THR A 658 13.33 -39.85 34.11
C THR A 658 13.81 -40.78 32.99
N LYS A 659 13.81 -40.28 31.75
CA LYS A 659 14.21 -41.00 30.53
C LYS A 659 15.50 -40.43 29.95
N GLN A 660 16.34 -41.31 29.41
CA GLN A 660 17.51 -40.94 28.62
C GLN A 660 17.37 -41.46 27.19
N VAL A 661 17.87 -40.69 26.23
CA VAL A 661 17.79 -41.04 24.81
C VAL A 661 18.96 -41.95 24.46
N ASP A 662 18.68 -43.24 24.35
CA ASP A 662 19.68 -44.24 23.98
C ASP A 662 19.57 -44.75 22.54
N ASP A 663 18.52 -44.34 21.82
CA ASP A 663 18.31 -44.74 20.42
C ASP A 663 19.51 -44.31 19.52
N PRO A 664 20.15 -45.26 18.82
CA PRO A 664 21.31 -44.97 17.98
C PRO A 664 21.03 -43.97 16.85
N GLU A 665 19.82 -43.98 16.30
CA GLU A 665 19.44 -43.09 15.21
C GLU A 665 19.27 -41.65 15.71
N ILE A 666 18.65 -41.47 16.89
CA ILE A 666 18.55 -40.14 17.50
C ILE A 666 19.94 -39.59 17.83
N LYS A 667 20.83 -40.43 18.40
CA LYS A 667 22.23 -40.05 18.65
C LYS A 667 22.95 -39.68 17.34
N ALA A 668 22.72 -40.43 16.27
CA ALA A 668 23.26 -40.13 14.95
C ALA A 668 22.79 -38.76 14.43
N TRP A 669 21.49 -38.45 14.54
CA TRP A 669 20.98 -37.13 14.17
C TRP A 669 21.60 -36.01 15.01
N LEU A 670 21.69 -36.18 16.32
CA LEU A 670 22.29 -35.19 17.23
C LEU A 670 23.79 -34.93 16.96
N SER A 671 24.49 -35.93 16.41
CA SER A 671 25.91 -35.81 16.01
C SER A 671 26.14 -35.00 14.74
N LEU A 672 25.09 -34.74 13.95
CA LEU A 672 25.20 -33.96 12.72
C LEU A 672 25.61 -32.51 13.04
N ALA A 673 26.54 -31.97 12.25
CA ALA A 673 26.93 -30.58 12.36
C ALA A 673 25.86 -29.65 11.77
N THR A 674 25.54 -28.56 12.48
CA THR A 674 24.61 -27.53 12.02
C THR A 674 25.24 -26.56 10.99
N LYS A 675 26.56 -26.36 11.04
CA LYS A 675 27.33 -25.54 10.09
C LYS A 675 28.51 -26.32 9.52
N LYS A 676 28.82 -26.12 8.23
CA LYS A 676 30.06 -26.62 7.60
C LYS A 676 31.26 -25.93 8.27
N LYS A 677 32.21 -26.69 8.81
CA LYS A 677 33.48 -26.14 9.31
C LYS A 677 34.18 -25.39 8.16
N LYS A 678 34.58 -24.12 8.37
CA LYS A 678 35.49 -23.42 7.44
C LYS A 678 36.78 -24.25 7.35
N GLY A 679 37.02 -24.90 6.22
CA GLY A 679 38.28 -25.59 5.97
C GLY A 679 39.42 -24.59 6.07
N GLY A 680 40.29 -24.76 7.06
CA GLY A 680 41.56 -24.05 7.15
C GLY A 680 42.41 -24.42 5.94
N GLY A 681 42.52 -23.50 4.98
CA GLY A 681 43.34 -23.67 3.79
C GLY A 681 44.83 -23.72 4.16
N LYS A 682 45.36 -24.92 4.42
CA LYS A 682 46.78 -25.19 4.21
C LYS A 682 47.06 -25.02 2.71
N LYS A 683 47.83 -23.99 2.36
CA LYS A 683 48.40 -23.77 1.02
C LYS A 683 49.05 -25.07 0.52
N LYS A 684 48.44 -25.74 -0.45
CA LYS A 684 49.12 -26.76 -1.26
C LYS A 684 49.86 -26.04 -2.40
N LYS A 685 51.20 -25.95 -2.27
CA LYS A 685 52.09 -25.66 -3.40
C LYS A 685 51.87 -26.75 -4.46
N GLY A 686 51.68 -26.32 -5.70
CA GLY A 686 51.37 -27.22 -6.81
C GLY A 686 52.52 -28.15 -7.21
N LYS A 687 52.14 -29.29 -7.79
CA LYS A 687 52.89 -29.91 -8.88
C LYS A 687 51.94 -30.72 -9.76
N LYS A 688 52.21 -30.64 -11.07
CA LYS A 688 51.45 -31.15 -12.22
C LYS A 688 51.27 -32.68 -12.21
N SER A 689 50.23 -33.07 -12.93
CA SER A 689 49.85 -34.39 -13.46
C SER A 689 51.00 -35.30 -13.94
N ASP A 690 50.88 -36.61 -13.70
CA ASP A 690 50.74 -37.61 -14.77
C ASP A 690 50.24 -38.97 -14.26
N LYS A 691 49.83 -39.81 -15.22
CA LYS A 691 48.94 -41.00 -15.31
C LYS A 691 49.21 -42.24 -14.40
N PRO A 692 48.30 -43.26 -14.45
CA PRO A 692 48.13 -44.31 -13.43
C PRO A 692 48.84 -45.62 -13.78
N GLU A 693 49.32 -46.36 -12.78
CA GLU A 693 49.65 -47.80 -12.88
C GLU A 693 49.38 -48.55 -11.55
N GLU A 694 49.14 -49.85 -11.71
CA GLU A 694 48.54 -50.85 -10.83
C GLU A 694 49.35 -51.27 -9.58
N SER A 695 48.60 -51.84 -8.62
CA SER A 695 48.94 -52.96 -7.71
C SER A 695 50.27 -52.91 -6.93
N THR A 696 50.29 -53.05 -5.60
CA THR A 696 50.18 -54.36 -4.94
C THR A 696 50.19 -54.20 -3.42
N GLU A 697 49.69 -55.24 -2.76
CA GLU A 697 49.65 -55.53 -1.32
C GLU A 697 50.99 -55.33 -0.60
N ALA A 698 50.94 -54.90 0.68
CA ALA A 698 51.50 -55.65 1.82
C ALA A 698 51.34 -54.86 3.13
N GLU A 699 51.11 -55.66 4.17
CA GLU A 699 50.76 -55.38 5.57
C GLU A 699 51.91 -54.80 6.45
N PRO A 700 51.66 -54.52 7.74
CA PRO A 700 52.36 -53.50 8.52
C PRO A 700 53.61 -54.03 9.23
N MET A 701 54.52 -53.11 9.60
CA MET A 701 55.53 -53.41 10.61
C MET A 701 55.58 -52.33 11.70
N ASP A 702 55.79 -52.89 12.88
CA ASP A 702 55.56 -52.40 14.23
C ASP A 702 56.77 -51.63 14.79
N ALA A 703 56.52 -50.99 15.93
CA ALA A 703 57.45 -50.63 16.99
C ALA A 703 58.64 -49.69 16.68
N THR A 704 58.69 -48.56 17.40
CA THR A 704 59.60 -48.46 18.56
C THR A 704 59.35 -47.20 19.38
N ALA A 705 59.44 -47.40 20.70
CA ALA A 705 59.28 -46.45 21.77
C ALA A 705 60.46 -45.47 21.90
N ASN A 706 60.19 -44.31 22.49
CA ASN A 706 60.97 -43.54 23.48
C ASN A 706 60.21 -42.21 23.66
N GLY A 707 59.74 -41.77 24.84
CA GLY A 707 60.30 -41.91 26.18
C GLY A 707 61.10 -40.65 26.52
N ALA A 708 60.54 -39.79 27.39
CA ALA A 708 61.08 -38.63 28.13
C ALA A 708 60.16 -37.40 27.98
N GLU A 709 59.38 -37.00 29.00
CA GLU A 709 59.74 -36.05 30.08
C GLU A 709 60.02 -34.63 29.52
N SER A 710 59.52 -33.50 30.03
CA SER A 710 58.87 -33.14 31.29
C SER A 710 58.44 -31.66 31.22
N GLN A 711 57.39 -31.30 31.98
CA GLN A 711 57.13 -30.00 32.64
C GLN A 711 56.92 -28.71 31.80
N ALA A 712 55.66 -28.27 31.71
CA ALA A 712 55.08 -27.13 32.45
C ALA A 712 53.60 -26.95 32.09
#